data_AF-A0AAW9HZ52-F1
#
_entry.id   AF-A0AAW9HZ52-F1
#
_cell.length_a   1.000
_cell.length_b   1.000
_cell.length_c   1.000
_cell.angle_alpha   90.00
_cell.angle_beta   90.00
_cell.angle_gamma   90.00
#
_symmetry.space_group_name_H-M   'P 1'
#
loop_
_entity.id
_entity.type
_entity.pdbx_description
1 polymer ?
#
loop_
_entity_poly.entity_id
_entity_poly.type
_entity_poly.pdbx_seq_one_letter_code
_entity_poly.pdbx_strand_id
1 'polypeptide(L)'
;MIIHKHKKHSSLIRRIAVICGMLLATVFIAPISAHAEATPVDVANETQLREALSNASAPADITIRFTGDVKLTSSLKIPAGKTVSFTDDGTARKITYSGITSTSIPVIEVPEEATFNLKGKNLAIDGSENGSSSYVIKVHGTFTMEAGSIVNTYTGPGWFQTDNYNSVVSVDGANAKFTMSGGNISHNHQVRTVGTAVVTVTNGAHFRLTGNAKISDNSLLEREDGTSVDLVNADRVLESKDVDKHINAPVWVIPQGESRFTMDGGSITNNNAGFAGGVLIGYSGQSNGAGHAHMDFTGGVISNNKALLFGGGVFLLTNPGKVASLSMGGNAKIIGNEAPSGGGVAIFDSFALSQPDKDEDKDAYNKYLAGFPAYKEKIKGEGFTMTGGEISGNTARLFTNGPHGAVGGGIYVASDNVKITGGAIKDNVAEEQGGGIYIGTIPYTVKIDNALVTGNHASIMGGGIWLCPTGEALSSIKNGGAIFDNTADKTGADVASVKKQYETKLYLSNMMLGNWLTTWYNDGGLTQGNGSAYDLGHPDPDVKRYDAMNAQEREATYRGGIIESEDNLTLKSVPGEQGKKVARENAKVFITGNKAPRGAGIGTNGNVQFGEKPVNYPKVNISITKEWKGDEADSSKRPKSVKVGLFEGDKQIAEQSLSADNNWTYNWKDLPKFGSADPAEAAGKVAVTYTVKELDPDPGYTVAVSEDTDTSDSFAYTVTNTLNPTPPPTPDKPTPTPDKPTPTPDKPKPTKPGKAKLVASGYSMGEYLPAMIGLATLLIATGVLANIQGRKKD
;
A
#
# COMPACT_ATOMS: atom_id res chain seq x y z
N MET A 1 39.37 -1.56 -50.54
CA MET A 1 37.90 -1.40 -50.55
C MET A 1 37.24 -2.79 -50.49
N ILE A 2 36.05 -3.03 -49.94
CA ILE A 2 35.38 -2.57 -48.70
C ILE A 2 33.91 -3.07 -48.80
N ILE A 3 33.43 -3.87 -47.81
CA ILE A 3 32.01 -4.00 -47.37
C ILE A 3 30.97 -4.54 -48.41
N HIS A 4 30.01 -5.43 -48.11
CA HIS A 4 29.70 -6.25 -46.92
C HIS A 4 29.09 -7.60 -47.35
N LYS A 5 28.80 -8.51 -46.40
CA LYS A 5 28.31 -9.88 -46.72
C LYS A 5 27.40 -10.47 -45.62
N HIS A 6 26.57 -11.43 -46.04
CA HIS A 6 25.87 -12.48 -45.29
C HIS A 6 24.45 -12.28 -44.71
N LYS A 7 23.58 -13.23 -45.09
CA LYS A 7 22.37 -13.66 -44.37
C LYS A 7 22.77 -14.53 -43.17
N LYS A 8 22.06 -14.42 -42.02
CA LYS A 8 21.57 -15.54 -41.16
C LYS A 8 20.95 -15.02 -39.85
N HIS A 9 19.63 -15.18 -39.69
CA HIS A 9 18.92 -14.99 -38.41
C HIS A 9 18.17 -16.28 -38.03
N SER A 10 18.81 -17.20 -37.30
CA SER A 10 18.13 -18.34 -36.67
C SER A 10 18.93 -19.07 -35.56
N SER A 11 20.04 -18.50 -35.05
CA SER A 11 20.96 -19.26 -34.17
C SER A 11 21.46 -18.53 -32.91
N LEU A 12 20.96 -17.34 -32.58
CA LEU A 12 21.48 -16.57 -31.43
C LEU A 12 20.90 -17.06 -30.08
N ILE A 13 19.64 -17.48 -30.06
CA ILE A 13 18.92 -17.95 -28.85
C ILE A 13 19.52 -19.26 -28.28
N ARG A 14 20.19 -20.08 -29.10
CA ARG A 14 20.86 -21.33 -28.66
C ARG A 14 22.35 -21.19 -28.31
N ARG A 15 22.88 -19.97 -28.11
CA ARG A 15 24.28 -19.77 -27.66
C ARG A 15 24.46 -18.95 -26.38
N ILE A 16 23.43 -18.25 -25.90
CA ILE A 16 23.49 -17.53 -24.61
C ILE A 16 23.38 -18.54 -23.43
N ALA A 17 22.58 -19.60 -23.58
CA ALA A 17 22.38 -20.65 -22.58
C ALA A 17 23.60 -21.56 -22.27
N VAL A 18 24.79 -21.27 -22.82
CA VAL A 18 26.02 -22.07 -22.63
C VAL A 18 27.17 -21.25 -22.02
N ILE A 19 27.07 -19.91 -21.99
CA ILE A 19 28.12 -19.03 -21.42
C ILE A 19 27.81 -18.64 -19.96
N CYS A 20 26.54 -18.64 -19.54
CA CYS A 20 26.16 -18.48 -18.13
C CYS A 20 26.44 -19.72 -17.24
N GLY A 21 27.06 -20.77 -17.78
CA GLY A 21 27.26 -22.06 -17.09
C GLY A 21 28.67 -22.34 -16.53
N MET A 22 29.64 -21.44 -16.71
CA MET A 22 31.06 -21.71 -16.37
C MET A 22 31.77 -20.52 -15.69
N LEU A 23 31.16 -19.95 -14.64
CA LEU A 23 31.82 -18.91 -13.84
C LEU A 23 31.42 -18.92 -12.35
N LEU A 24 31.21 -20.13 -11.79
CA LEU A 24 30.92 -20.32 -10.36
C LEU A 24 31.29 -21.75 -9.88
N ALA A 25 32.55 -22.15 -10.11
CA ALA A 25 33.03 -23.50 -9.77
C ALA A 25 34.50 -23.56 -9.27
N THR A 26 35.10 -22.44 -8.85
CA THR A 26 36.31 -22.46 -8.01
C THR A 26 35.90 -22.46 -6.54
N VAL A 27 35.26 -23.55 -6.11
CA VAL A 27 35.14 -23.85 -4.69
C VAL A 27 36.56 -24.06 -4.16
N PHE A 28 37.03 -23.17 -3.30
CA PHE A 28 38.11 -23.51 -2.39
C PHE A 28 37.59 -24.67 -1.55
N ILE A 29 38.11 -25.87 -1.79
CA ILE A 29 37.92 -27.00 -0.88
C ILE A 29 38.85 -26.73 0.32
N ALA A 30 38.44 -25.77 1.15
CA ALA A 30 38.76 -25.82 2.56
C ALA A 30 38.29 -27.19 3.05
N PRO A 31 39.10 -27.92 3.83
CA PRO A 31 38.70 -29.23 4.31
C PRO A 31 37.40 -29.10 5.09
N ILE A 32 36.40 -29.92 4.76
CA ILE A 32 35.21 -30.11 5.60
C ILE A 32 35.69 -30.92 6.81
N SER A 33 36.39 -30.24 7.71
CA SER A 33 36.53 -30.66 9.09
C SER A 33 35.15 -30.52 9.68
N ALA A 34 34.42 -31.63 9.71
CA ALA A 34 33.17 -31.73 10.44
C ALA A 34 33.46 -31.38 11.90
N HIS A 35 33.19 -30.13 12.28
CA HIS A 35 33.14 -29.74 13.68
C HIS A 35 32.01 -30.57 14.28
N ALA A 36 32.39 -31.61 15.02
CA ALA A 36 31.47 -32.26 15.93
C ALA A 36 30.91 -31.16 16.83
N GLU A 37 29.58 -31.04 16.92
CA GLU A 37 28.96 -30.07 17.83
C GLU A 37 29.55 -30.29 19.21
N ALA A 38 30.13 -29.24 19.80
CA ALA A 38 30.81 -29.34 21.07
C ALA A 38 29.81 -29.89 22.10
N THR A 39 30.14 -31.04 22.70
CA THR A 39 29.27 -31.80 23.61
C THR A 39 28.63 -30.84 24.61
N PRO A 40 27.30 -30.67 24.63
CA PRO A 40 26.66 -29.63 25.42
C PRO A 40 27.00 -29.75 26.91
N VAL A 41 27.36 -28.61 27.51
CA VAL A 41 27.57 -28.52 28.97
C VAL A 41 26.20 -28.37 29.62
N ASP A 42 25.80 -29.36 30.41
CA ASP A 42 24.53 -29.35 31.14
C ASP A 42 24.59 -28.40 32.33
N VAL A 43 23.60 -27.50 32.43
CA VAL A 43 23.48 -26.53 33.53
C VAL A 43 22.08 -26.55 34.14
N ALA A 44 22.02 -26.55 35.47
CA ALA A 44 20.79 -26.53 36.26
C ALA A 44 20.79 -25.47 37.38
N ASN A 45 21.79 -24.58 37.40
CA ASN A 45 21.88 -23.43 38.30
C ASN A 45 22.91 -22.40 37.78
N GLU A 46 22.96 -21.22 38.41
CA GLU A 46 23.86 -20.12 38.05
C GLU A 46 25.35 -20.47 38.19
N THR A 47 25.73 -21.25 39.21
CA THR A 47 27.13 -21.63 39.45
C THR A 47 27.68 -22.44 38.28
N GLN A 48 26.96 -23.49 37.85
CA GLN A 48 27.32 -24.31 36.70
C GLN A 48 27.41 -23.50 35.40
N LEU A 49 26.49 -22.55 35.19
CA LEU A 49 26.52 -21.66 34.03
C LEU A 49 27.76 -20.75 34.02
N ARG A 50 28.14 -20.19 35.18
CA ARG A 50 29.34 -19.34 35.29
C ARG A 50 30.63 -20.16 35.20
N GLU A 51 30.68 -21.36 35.76
CA GLU A 51 31.79 -22.31 35.58
C GLU A 51 31.99 -22.68 34.10
N ALA A 52 30.92 -23.02 33.38
CA ALA A 52 30.98 -23.38 31.97
C ALA A 52 31.52 -22.24 31.07
N LEU A 53 31.17 -20.98 31.38
CA LEU A 53 31.60 -19.80 30.62
C LEU A 53 32.98 -19.27 31.02
N SER A 54 33.42 -19.52 32.26
CA SER A 54 34.72 -19.04 32.77
C SER A 54 35.90 -19.98 32.46
N ASN A 55 35.63 -21.19 31.98
CA ASN A 55 36.65 -22.19 31.69
C ASN A 55 37.59 -21.75 30.54
N ALA A 56 38.81 -21.31 30.90
CA ALA A 56 39.83 -20.88 29.94
C ALA A 56 40.28 -21.98 28.94
N SER A 57 40.04 -23.25 29.26
CA SER A 57 40.30 -24.38 28.36
C SER A 57 39.12 -24.75 27.44
N ALA A 58 38.00 -24.02 27.52
CA ALA A 58 36.84 -24.27 26.66
C ALA A 58 37.14 -23.97 25.17
N PRO A 59 36.51 -24.68 24.22
CA PRO A 59 36.57 -24.40 22.79
C PRO A 59 36.12 -22.98 22.42
N ALA A 60 36.33 -22.57 21.16
CA ALA A 60 35.81 -21.29 20.67
C ALA A 60 34.28 -21.23 20.71
N ASP A 61 33.62 -22.35 20.37
CA ASP A 61 32.17 -22.50 20.41
C ASP A 61 31.74 -23.34 21.63
N ILE A 62 30.94 -22.75 22.51
CA ILE A 62 30.45 -23.34 23.76
C ILE A 62 28.94 -23.55 23.66
N THR A 63 28.51 -24.81 23.66
CA THR A 63 27.07 -25.16 23.74
C THR A 63 26.69 -25.41 25.19
N ILE A 64 25.70 -24.67 25.68
CA ILE A 64 25.10 -24.82 27.02
C ILE A 64 23.71 -25.44 26.85
N ARG A 65 23.39 -26.49 27.62
CA ARG A 65 22.07 -27.11 27.66
C ARG A 65 21.44 -26.96 29.03
N PHE A 66 20.29 -26.29 29.09
CA PHE A 66 19.57 -26.04 30.33
C PHE A 66 18.75 -27.29 30.72
N THR A 67 19.15 -27.91 31.83
CA THR A 67 18.52 -29.10 32.45
C THR A 67 17.79 -28.77 33.76
N GLY A 68 17.88 -27.51 34.20
CA GLY A 68 17.11 -26.92 35.29
C GLY A 68 16.95 -25.41 35.09
N ASP A 69 16.10 -24.78 35.91
CA ASP A 69 15.90 -23.33 35.87
C ASP A 69 17.11 -22.62 36.50
N VAL A 70 17.51 -21.50 35.90
CA VAL A 70 18.68 -20.71 36.33
C VAL A 70 18.22 -19.32 36.75
N LYS A 71 18.48 -18.98 38.01
CA LYS A 71 18.25 -17.64 38.54
C LYS A 71 19.56 -16.87 38.61
N LEU A 72 19.69 -15.81 37.82
CA LEU A 72 20.85 -14.93 37.82
C LEU A 72 20.77 -13.91 38.97
N THR A 73 21.82 -13.87 39.79
CA THR A 73 21.96 -12.90 40.91
C THR A 73 22.82 -11.68 40.54
N SER A 74 23.45 -11.70 39.37
CA SER A 74 24.31 -10.63 38.84
C SER A 74 24.39 -10.72 37.31
N SER A 75 24.95 -9.71 36.66
CA SER A 75 25.10 -9.69 35.19
C SER A 75 25.87 -10.92 34.66
N LEU A 76 25.48 -11.41 33.48
CA LEU A 76 26.11 -12.52 32.79
C LEU A 76 26.82 -12.01 31.52
N LYS A 77 28.14 -11.80 31.60
CA LYS A 77 28.95 -11.41 30.44
C LYS A 77 29.32 -12.64 29.60
N ILE A 78 28.97 -12.63 28.32
CA ILE A 78 29.44 -13.61 27.35
C ILE A 78 30.94 -13.36 27.10
N PRO A 79 31.81 -14.39 27.09
CA PRO A 79 33.25 -14.17 26.89
C PRO A 79 33.54 -13.61 25.49
N ALA A 80 34.41 -12.60 25.41
CA ALA A 80 34.88 -12.05 24.14
C ALA A 80 35.70 -13.09 23.34
N GLY A 81 35.54 -13.10 22.01
CA GLY A 81 36.19 -14.07 21.13
C GLY A 81 35.63 -15.49 21.23
N LYS A 82 34.41 -15.67 21.77
CA LYS A 82 33.71 -16.95 21.89
C LYS A 82 32.32 -16.89 21.26
N THR A 83 31.86 -18.03 20.75
CA THR A 83 30.44 -18.29 20.46
C THR A 83 29.84 -19.02 21.65
N VAL A 84 28.71 -18.55 22.18
CA VAL A 84 27.96 -19.22 23.25
C VAL A 84 26.54 -19.50 22.78
N SER A 85 26.13 -20.76 22.77
CA SER A 85 24.80 -21.18 22.30
C SER A 85 23.99 -21.80 23.42
N PHE A 86 22.85 -21.20 23.78
CA PHE A 86 21.93 -21.70 24.79
C PHE A 86 20.84 -22.59 24.17
N THR A 87 20.72 -23.81 24.67
CA THR A 87 19.80 -24.87 24.21
C THR A 87 18.99 -25.43 25.40
N ASP A 88 17.88 -26.12 25.13
CA ASP A 88 17.07 -26.79 26.17
C ASP A 88 17.13 -28.32 26.03
N ASP A 89 16.76 -29.03 27.10
CA ASP A 89 16.71 -30.49 27.18
C ASP A 89 15.42 -31.12 26.62
N GLY A 90 14.54 -30.31 26.02
CA GLY A 90 13.19 -30.67 25.62
C GLY A 90 12.10 -30.18 26.57
N THR A 91 12.45 -29.78 27.80
CA THR A 91 11.55 -29.29 28.85
C THR A 91 11.45 -27.75 28.82
N ALA A 92 10.33 -27.20 29.31
CA ALA A 92 10.26 -25.77 29.63
C ALA A 92 11.30 -25.40 30.71
N ARG A 93 12.11 -24.38 30.45
CA ARG A 93 13.18 -23.89 31.33
C ARG A 93 13.15 -22.36 31.41
N LYS A 94 13.42 -21.81 32.59
CA LYS A 94 13.53 -20.36 32.82
C LYS A 94 14.95 -19.92 33.13
N ILE A 95 15.32 -18.76 32.59
CA ILE A 95 16.42 -17.92 33.06
C ILE A 95 15.76 -16.70 33.72
N THR A 96 15.59 -16.74 35.03
CA THR A 96 15.09 -15.59 35.80
C THR A 96 16.26 -14.76 36.33
N TYR A 97 15.98 -13.54 36.80
CA TYR A 97 17.01 -12.65 37.32
C TYR A 97 16.47 -11.72 38.40
N SER A 98 17.27 -11.45 39.43
CA SER A 98 16.87 -10.57 40.55
C SER A 98 18.09 -9.85 41.15
N GLY A 99 17.91 -8.61 41.61
CA GLY A 99 18.99 -7.81 42.21
C GLY A 99 19.84 -7.02 41.22
N ILE A 100 19.62 -7.19 39.91
CA ILE A 100 20.24 -6.40 38.84
C ILE A 100 19.44 -5.09 38.66
N THR A 101 19.63 -4.13 39.58
CA THR A 101 18.82 -2.91 39.70
C THR A 101 19.51 -1.62 39.23
N SER A 102 20.65 -1.72 38.53
CA SER A 102 21.33 -0.54 37.98
C SER A 102 20.82 -0.23 36.58
N THR A 103 20.60 1.06 36.28
CA THR A 103 20.22 1.55 34.94
C THR A 103 21.33 1.40 33.88
N SER A 104 22.51 0.92 34.27
CA SER A 104 23.67 0.72 33.38
C SER A 104 24.14 -0.74 33.25
N ILE A 105 23.52 -1.69 33.97
CA ILE A 105 23.98 -3.08 34.04
C ILE A 105 22.95 -4.00 33.37
N PRO A 106 23.30 -4.67 32.25
CA PRO A 106 22.41 -5.62 31.61
C PRO A 106 22.32 -6.94 32.36
N VAL A 107 21.24 -7.70 32.15
CA VAL A 107 21.15 -9.08 32.63
C VAL A 107 22.14 -9.98 31.89
N ILE A 108 22.21 -9.85 30.56
CA ILE A 108 23.21 -10.50 29.70
C ILE A 108 23.96 -9.43 28.89
N GLU A 109 25.29 -9.44 28.96
CA GLU A 109 26.15 -8.59 28.13
C GLU A 109 26.84 -9.42 27.05
N VAL A 110 26.68 -9.04 25.78
CA VAL A 110 27.40 -9.60 24.64
C VAL A 110 28.42 -8.56 24.16
N PRO A 111 29.67 -8.57 24.66
CA PRO A 111 30.68 -7.57 24.29
C PRO A 111 31.12 -7.71 22.82
N GLU A 112 31.92 -6.76 22.33
CA GLU A 112 32.58 -6.86 21.02
C GLU A 112 33.34 -8.19 20.88
N GLU A 113 33.43 -8.71 19.65
CA GLU A 113 33.98 -10.02 19.31
C GLU A 113 33.34 -11.25 20.00
N ALA A 114 32.29 -11.10 20.82
CA ALA A 114 31.48 -12.21 21.31
C ALA A 114 30.30 -12.52 20.38
N THR A 115 29.91 -13.80 20.31
CA THR A 115 28.65 -14.23 19.69
C THR A 115 27.78 -14.98 20.70
N PHE A 116 26.51 -14.61 20.81
CA PHE A 116 25.51 -15.27 21.63
C PHE A 116 24.39 -15.83 20.74
N ASN A 117 23.96 -17.07 20.95
CA ASN A 117 22.84 -17.68 20.23
C ASN A 117 21.80 -18.25 21.21
N LEU A 118 20.55 -17.83 21.09
CA LEU A 118 19.40 -18.44 21.78
C LEU A 118 18.70 -19.42 20.84
N LYS A 119 18.92 -20.72 21.08
CA LYS A 119 18.44 -21.85 20.26
C LYS A 119 17.42 -22.74 20.97
N GLY A 120 17.35 -22.69 22.30
CA GLY A 120 16.39 -23.46 23.10
C GLY A 120 14.96 -22.99 22.88
N LYS A 121 14.15 -23.75 22.12
CA LYS A 121 12.74 -23.45 21.84
C LYS A 121 11.86 -23.36 23.08
N ASN A 122 12.22 -24.11 24.13
CA ASN A 122 11.50 -24.19 25.40
C ASN A 122 12.12 -23.29 26.49
N LEU A 123 13.17 -22.53 26.15
CA LEU A 123 13.91 -21.67 27.07
C LEU A 123 13.33 -20.24 27.07
N ALA A 124 13.01 -19.73 28.25
CA ALA A 124 12.49 -18.38 28.45
C ALA A 124 13.43 -17.56 29.33
N ILE A 125 13.86 -16.38 28.87
CA ILE A 125 14.43 -15.34 29.71
C ILE A 125 13.25 -14.56 30.29
N ASP A 126 13.03 -14.66 31.61
CA ASP A 126 11.77 -14.30 32.26
C ASP A 126 11.99 -13.30 33.40
N GLY A 127 11.48 -12.07 33.23
CA GLY A 127 11.69 -10.97 34.17
C GLY A 127 10.75 -10.92 35.37
N SER A 128 9.86 -11.89 35.53
CA SER A 128 8.79 -11.88 36.54
C SER A 128 9.25 -11.85 38.01
N GLU A 129 10.53 -12.10 38.32
CA GLU A 129 11.09 -12.02 39.67
C GLU A 129 11.55 -10.59 40.09
N ASN A 130 10.78 -9.57 39.74
CA ASN A 130 11.03 -8.15 40.06
C ASN A 130 12.39 -7.60 39.53
N GLY A 131 12.85 -8.11 38.38
CA GLY A 131 14.09 -7.70 37.74
C GLY A 131 14.01 -6.34 37.01
N SER A 132 13.97 -5.23 37.75
CA SER A 132 14.01 -3.87 37.19
C SER A 132 15.40 -3.49 36.66
N SER A 133 15.76 -3.95 35.45
CA SER A 133 16.98 -3.55 34.73
C SER A 133 16.64 -2.66 33.53
N SER A 134 17.53 -1.73 33.17
CA SER A 134 17.42 -0.97 31.92
C SER A 134 17.64 -1.81 30.66
N TYR A 135 18.29 -2.97 30.78
CA TYR A 135 18.72 -3.82 29.66
C TYR A 135 18.60 -5.30 30.02
N VAL A 136 17.81 -6.09 29.28
CA VAL A 136 17.81 -7.55 29.48
C VAL A 136 18.97 -8.18 28.71
N ILE A 137 19.17 -7.79 27.46
CA ILE A 137 20.36 -8.13 26.68
C ILE A 137 20.96 -6.85 26.11
N LYS A 138 22.24 -6.57 26.38
CA LYS A 138 22.99 -5.53 25.65
C LYS A 138 24.01 -6.17 24.72
N VAL A 139 23.98 -5.78 23.45
CA VAL A 139 24.72 -6.39 22.34
C VAL A 139 25.65 -5.36 21.71
N HIS A 140 26.94 -5.58 21.89
CA HIS A 140 28.05 -4.92 21.18
C HIS A 140 28.70 -5.87 20.16
N GLY A 141 28.67 -7.18 20.43
CA GLY A 141 29.03 -8.24 19.48
C GLY A 141 27.86 -8.70 18.61
N THR A 142 27.71 -10.02 18.43
CA THR A 142 26.59 -10.61 17.67
C THR A 142 25.63 -11.39 18.57
N PHE A 143 24.33 -11.18 18.40
CA PHE A 143 23.27 -11.98 19.02
C PHE A 143 22.38 -12.61 17.93
N THR A 144 22.11 -13.91 18.04
CA THR A 144 21.16 -14.64 17.19
C THR A 144 20.05 -15.24 18.05
N MET A 145 18.79 -15.04 17.68
CA MET A 145 17.63 -15.69 18.29
C MET A 145 16.97 -16.59 17.24
N GLU A 146 17.27 -17.89 17.32
CA GLU A 146 16.72 -18.93 16.45
C GLU A 146 15.43 -19.51 17.04
N ALA A 147 15.32 -19.52 18.37
CA ALA A 147 14.13 -19.94 19.09
C ALA A 147 14.08 -19.31 20.50
N GLY A 148 13.22 -19.85 21.37
CA GLY A 148 13.08 -19.41 22.77
C GLY A 148 12.25 -18.14 22.90
N SER A 149 12.27 -17.55 24.09
CA SER A 149 11.49 -16.34 24.37
C SER A 149 12.14 -15.40 25.38
N ILE A 150 11.76 -14.11 25.30
CA ILE A 150 12.09 -13.08 26.29
C ILE A 150 10.77 -12.41 26.72
N VAL A 151 10.41 -12.58 28.01
CA VAL A 151 9.04 -12.35 28.49
C VAL A 151 8.96 -11.77 29.90
N ASN A 152 7.83 -11.12 30.22
CA ASN A 152 7.53 -10.56 31.53
C ASN A 152 8.61 -9.60 32.04
N THR A 153 9.36 -8.95 31.15
CA THR A 153 10.47 -8.07 31.55
C THR A 153 9.95 -6.66 31.84
N TYR A 154 10.48 -6.06 32.90
CA TYR A 154 10.10 -4.74 33.39
C TYR A 154 11.32 -3.82 33.32
N THR A 155 11.37 -2.93 32.31
CA THR A 155 12.47 -1.95 32.24
C THR A 155 12.15 -0.74 33.13
N GLY A 156 13.01 -0.48 34.12
CA GLY A 156 12.76 0.50 35.18
C GLY A 156 12.90 1.97 34.78
N PRO A 157 12.57 2.91 35.70
CA PRO A 157 12.50 4.33 35.40
C PRO A 157 13.88 5.02 35.32
N GLY A 158 14.46 5.07 34.13
CA GLY A 158 15.55 5.99 33.78
C GLY A 158 15.05 7.41 33.48
N TRP A 159 15.51 8.41 34.25
CA TRP A 159 15.27 9.82 33.92
C TRP A 159 15.99 10.19 32.62
N PHE A 160 15.47 11.21 31.91
CA PHE A 160 15.96 11.61 30.59
C PHE A 160 17.32 12.33 30.64
N GLN A 161 18.38 11.54 30.89
CA GLN A 161 19.78 11.96 30.89
C GLN A 161 20.50 11.30 29.71
N THR A 162 20.72 12.11 28.67
CA THR A 162 21.68 11.94 27.56
C THR A 162 22.03 10.50 27.17
N ASP A 163 21.46 10.07 26.04
CA ASP A 163 21.88 8.89 25.26
C ASP A 163 21.67 7.49 25.89
N ASN A 164 21.08 7.41 27.08
CA ASN A 164 20.59 6.14 27.64
C ASN A 164 19.15 5.85 27.20
N TYR A 165 18.96 4.84 26.36
CA TYR A 165 17.65 4.32 25.95
C TYR A 165 17.41 2.97 26.63
N ASN A 166 16.32 2.81 27.37
CA ASN A 166 16.00 1.57 28.09
C ASN A 166 15.33 0.55 27.15
N SER A 167 15.80 -0.71 27.13
CA SER A 167 15.23 -1.73 26.25
C SER A 167 15.36 -3.17 26.71
N VAL A 168 14.52 -4.05 26.14
CA VAL A 168 14.64 -5.50 26.37
C VAL A 168 15.91 -6.00 25.67
N VAL A 169 16.12 -5.61 24.41
CA VAL A 169 17.37 -5.84 23.67
C VAL A 169 17.93 -4.52 23.14
N SER A 170 19.14 -4.16 23.57
CA SER A 170 19.89 -3.02 23.03
C SER A 170 20.96 -3.54 22.08
N VAL A 171 20.98 -3.05 20.84
CA VAL A 171 22.01 -3.37 19.83
C VAL A 171 22.77 -2.08 19.53
N ASP A 172 24.04 -2.02 19.93
CA ASP A 172 24.75 -0.75 20.14
C ASP A 172 26.20 -0.78 19.64
N GLY A 173 26.47 -0.07 18.54
CA GLY A 173 27.81 0.10 17.95
C GLY A 173 27.93 -0.47 16.53
N ALA A 174 28.88 0.05 15.74
CA ALA A 174 28.96 -0.17 14.30
C ALA A 174 29.22 -1.62 13.84
N ASN A 175 29.71 -2.48 14.75
CA ASN A 175 29.87 -3.92 14.50
C ASN A 175 28.73 -4.77 15.09
N ALA A 176 27.88 -4.18 15.94
CA ALA A 176 26.88 -4.87 16.74
C ALA A 176 25.72 -5.37 15.87
N LYS A 177 25.36 -6.65 16.04
CA LYS A 177 24.37 -7.33 15.20
C LYS A 177 23.39 -8.12 16.03
N PHE A 178 22.10 -7.99 15.70
CA PHE A 178 21.04 -8.85 16.23
C PHE A 178 20.26 -9.46 15.06
N THR A 179 20.11 -10.79 15.02
CA THR A 179 19.23 -11.47 14.06
C THR A 179 18.22 -12.33 14.80
N MET A 180 16.93 -12.06 14.60
CA MET A 180 15.83 -12.93 15.02
C MET A 180 15.32 -13.70 13.79
N SER A 181 15.54 -15.02 13.76
CA SER A 181 15.01 -15.92 12.73
C SER A 181 13.84 -16.79 13.24
N GLY A 182 13.75 -16.97 14.55
CA GLY A 182 12.60 -17.53 15.25
C GLY A 182 12.47 -16.96 16.66
N GLY A 183 11.70 -17.64 17.51
CA GLY A 183 11.44 -17.21 18.89
C GLY A 183 10.48 -16.03 19.02
N ASN A 184 10.27 -15.54 20.25
CA ASN A 184 9.34 -14.45 20.56
C ASN A 184 9.83 -13.51 21.67
N ILE A 185 9.71 -12.19 21.47
CA ILE A 185 9.86 -11.19 22.53
C ILE A 185 8.48 -10.58 22.80
N SER A 186 7.87 -10.92 23.94
CA SER A 186 6.45 -10.62 24.20
C SER A 186 6.11 -10.41 25.67
N HIS A 187 4.95 -9.78 25.94
CA HIS A 187 4.46 -9.55 27.31
C HIS A 187 5.47 -8.77 28.17
N ASN A 188 6.22 -7.86 27.55
CA ASN A 188 7.17 -6.98 28.23
C ASN A 188 6.52 -5.62 28.49
N HIS A 189 6.85 -5.03 29.64
CA HIS A 189 6.26 -3.81 30.17
C HIS A 189 7.37 -2.79 30.46
N GLN A 190 7.16 -1.52 30.11
CA GLN A 190 8.18 -0.48 30.26
C GLN A 190 7.68 0.65 31.14
N VAL A 191 8.36 0.86 32.27
CA VAL A 191 7.88 1.67 33.39
C VAL A 191 8.24 3.13 33.19
N ARG A 192 7.23 3.95 32.88
CA ARG A 192 7.18 5.39 33.16
C ARG A 192 8.31 6.27 32.57
N THR A 193 8.84 5.99 31.37
CA THR A 193 9.90 6.84 30.77
C THR A 193 9.81 7.10 29.27
N VAL A 194 10.19 8.33 28.92
CA VAL A 194 10.70 8.74 27.60
C VAL A 194 11.97 7.94 27.30
N GLY A 195 12.17 7.49 26.05
CA GLY A 195 13.40 6.80 25.67
C GLY A 195 13.36 5.27 25.87
N THR A 196 12.21 4.64 25.57
CA THR A 196 12.01 3.19 25.74
C THR A 196 11.72 2.46 24.42
N ALA A 197 12.22 1.22 24.28
CA ALA A 197 11.76 0.29 23.24
C ALA A 197 11.90 -1.18 23.67
N VAL A 198 11.27 -2.11 22.95
CA VAL A 198 11.56 -3.54 23.12
C VAL A 198 12.92 -3.87 22.48
N VAL A 199 13.19 -3.34 21.29
CA VAL A 199 14.51 -3.40 20.63
C VAL A 199 14.98 -1.99 20.25
N THR A 200 16.15 -1.58 20.74
CA THR A 200 16.85 -0.35 20.29
C THR A 200 18.02 -0.69 19.36
N VAL A 201 18.21 0.12 18.33
CA VAL A 201 19.35 0.02 17.40
C VAL A 201 20.08 1.37 17.35
N THR A 202 21.33 1.40 17.82
CA THR A 202 22.13 2.62 18.04
C THR A 202 23.55 2.51 17.49
N ASN A 203 24.19 3.67 17.28
CA ASN A 203 25.62 3.83 16.98
C ASN A 203 26.15 2.99 15.79
N GLY A 204 25.31 2.75 14.77
CA GLY A 204 25.65 2.00 13.56
C GLY A 204 25.33 0.50 13.60
N ALA A 205 24.60 0.04 14.63
CA ALA A 205 24.22 -1.35 14.77
C ALA A 205 23.23 -1.83 13.69
N HIS A 206 23.13 -3.15 13.50
CA HIS A 206 22.18 -3.78 12.57
C HIS A 206 21.29 -4.81 13.27
N PHE A 207 19.97 -4.55 13.27
CA PHE A 207 18.95 -5.53 13.62
C PHE A 207 18.33 -6.16 12.35
N ARG A 208 18.10 -7.47 12.35
CA ARG A 208 17.36 -8.18 11.30
C ARG A 208 16.26 -9.06 11.88
N LEU A 209 15.04 -8.89 11.39
CA LEU A 209 13.88 -9.73 11.69
C LEU A 209 13.51 -10.56 10.45
N THR A 210 13.54 -11.88 10.60
CA THR A 210 13.38 -12.86 9.50
C THR A 210 12.63 -14.11 9.96
N GLY A 211 12.39 -15.04 9.03
CA GLY A 211 11.78 -16.35 9.33
C GLY A 211 10.39 -16.24 9.96
N ASN A 212 10.20 -16.87 11.12
CA ASN A 212 8.94 -16.90 11.87
C ASN A 212 9.03 -16.17 13.23
N ALA A 213 10.09 -15.39 13.45
CA ALA A 213 10.32 -14.63 14.68
C ALA A 213 9.23 -13.60 14.97
N LYS A 214 9.01 -13.31 16.26
CA LYS A 214 7.95 -12.41 16.73
C LYS A 214 8.44 -11.36 17.73
N ILE A 215 7.89 -10.16 17.62
CA ILE A 215 7.86 -9.13 18.66
C ILE A 215 6.39 -8.78 18.86
N SER A 216 5.73 -9.39 19.86
CA SER A 216 4.28 -9.29 19.99
C SER A 216 3.77 -9.02 21.40
N ASP A 217 2.58 -8.46 21.52
CA ASP A 217 1.86 -8.36 22.80
C ASP A 217 2.64 -7.60 23.90
N ASN A 218 3.52 -6.66 23.53
CA ASN A 218 4.26 -5.81 24.46
C ASN A 218 3.50 -4.51 24.74
N SER A 219 3.59 -4.00 25.97
CA SER A 219 2.86 -2.79 26.42
C SER A 219 3.81 -1.76 27.00
N LEU A 220 4.13 -0.75 26.20
CA LEU A 220 4.98 0.39 26.55
C LEU A 220 4.14 1.56 27.13
N LEU A 221 2.96 1.23 27.70
CA LEU A 221 1.98 2.15 28.25
C LEU A 221 1.53 1.72 29.64
N GLU A 222 1.82 2.58 30.62
CA GLU A 222 1.54 2.37 32.03
C GLU A 222 1.02 3.67 32.65
N ARG A 223 0.06 3.55 33.56
CA ARG A 223 -0.55 4.68 34.29
C ARG A 223 0.31 5.08 35.49
N GLU A 224 0.02 6.25 36.06
CA GLU A 224 0.70 6.73 37.28
C GLU A 224 0.49 5.84 38.53
N ASP A 225 -0.48 4.92 38.49
CA ASP A 225 -0.76 3.94 39.54
C ASP A 225 -0.07 2.56 39.33
N GLY A 226 0.72 2.41 38.25
CA GLY A 226 1.38 1.14 37.90
C GLY A 226 0.46 0.11 37.23
N THR A 227 -0.74 0.50 36.78
CA THR A 227 -1.59 -0.36 35.94
C THR A 227 -1.33 -0.10 34.46
N SER A 228 -1.37 -1.16 33.63
CA SER A 228 -1.25 -1.02 32.18
C SER A 228 -2.43 -0.22 31.59
N VAL A 229 -2.15 0.60 30.58
CA VAL A 229 -3.23 1.29 29.84
C VAL A 229 -3.85 0.31 28.86
N ASP A 230 -4.95 -0.32 29.25
CA ASP A 230 -5.79 -1.06 28.31
C ASP A 230 -6.45 -0.10 27.30
N LEU A 231 -5.91 -0.10 26.09
CA LEU A 231 -6.34 0.74 24.97
C LEU A 231 -7.69 0.34 24.33
N VAL A 232 -8.31 -0.73 24.82
CA VAL A 232 -9.69 -1.13 24.45
C VAL A 232 -10.73 -0.33 25.24
N ASN A 233 -10.39 0.12 26.45
CA ASN A 233 -11.28 0.83 27.38
C ASN A 233 -10.80 2.28 27.66
N ALA A 234 -10.04 2.86 26.74
CA ALA A 234 -9.37 4.16 26.91
C ALA A 234 -10.25 5.37 26.55
N ASP A 235 -11.44 5.49 27.15
CA ASP A 235 -12.29 6.69 27.08
C ASP A 235 -11.67 7.91 27.79
N ARG A 236 -10.47 7.76 28.36
CA ARG A 236 -9.72 8.85 28.99
C ARG A 236 -8.65 9.39 28.06
N VAL A 237 -9.00 10.52 27.46
CA VAL A 237 -8.11 11.57 26.96
C VAL A 237 -6.81 11.64 27.79
N LEU A 238 -5.67 11.38 27.17
CA LEU A 238 -4.38 11.90 27.66
C LEU A 238 -4.35 13.40 27.42
N GLU A 239 -4.02 14.15 28.47
CA GLU A 239 -3.86 15.60 28.35
C GLU A 239 -2.56 15.92 27.59
N SER A 240 -2.53 17.03 26.85
CA SER A 240 -1.39 17.38 25.99
C SER A 240 -0.05 17.47 26.72
N LYS A 241 -0.08 17.79 28.02
CA LYS A 241 1.07 17.82 28.95
C LYS A 241 1.79 16.47 29.14
N ASP A 242 1.17 15.37 28.72
CA ASP A 242 1.70 14.01 28.89
C ASP A 242 2.30 13.44 27.59
N VAL A 243 2.11 14.12 26.45
CA VAL A 243 2.59 13.68 25.12
C VAL A 243 4.12 13.49 25.08
N ASP A 244 4.87 14.46 25.63
CA ASP A 244 6.33 14.41 25.69
C ASP A 244 6.87 13.26 26.56
N LYS A 245 6.03 12.64 27.40
CA LYS A 245 6.42 11.56 28.33
C LYS A 245 6.53 10.19 27.65
N HIS A 246 6.15 10.08 26.38
CA HIS A 246 5.82 8.80 25.74
C HIS A 246 6.57 8.52 24.43
N ILE A 247 7.80 9.04 24.25
CA ILE A 247 8.66 8.70 23.11
C ILE A 247 9.16 7.25 23.26
N ASN A 248 8.41 6.32 22.67
CA ASN A 248 8.67 4.89 22.68
C ASN A 248 8.00 4.13 21.51
N ALA A 249 8.53 2.93 21.21
CA ALA A 249 8.03 2.01 20.19
C ALA A 249 8.57 0.58 20.42
N PRO A 250 7.93 -0.51 19.94
CA PRO A 250 8.49 -1.86 20.08
C PRO A 250 9.86 -2.01 19.43
N VAL A 251 10.06 -1.52 18.20
CA VAL A 251 11.38 -1.43 17.57
C VAL A 251 11.71 0.04 17.32
N TRP A 252 12.90 0.49 17.71
CA TRP A 252 13.35 1.86 17.49
C TRP A 252 14.75 1.90 16.87
N VAL A 253 14.83 2.43 15.65
CA VAL A 253 16.09 2.68 14.91
C VAL A 253 16.49 4.14 15.10
N ILE A 254 17.58 4.37 15.82
CA ILE A 254 17.98 5.69 16.32
C ILE A 254 19.08 6.27 15.40
N PRO A 255 18.97 7.54 14.92
CA PRO A 255 19.92 8.15 14.00
C PRO A 255 21.20 8.56 14.75
N GLN A 256 22.03 7.56 15.03
CA GLN A 256 23.36 7.60 15.61
C GLN A 256 24.21 6.61 14.79
N GLY A 257 25.28 7.08 14.14
CA GLY A 257 25.97 6.28 13.11
C GLY A 257 25.03 5.88 11.96
N GLU A 258 25.29 4.73 11.33
CA GLU A 258 24.50 4.16 10.22
C GLU A 258 23.54 3.06 10.71
N SER A 259 22.67 3.38 11.68
CA SER A 259 21.85 2.37 12.36
C SER A 259 20.77 1.79 11.45
N ARG A 260 20.66 0.46 11.38
CA ARG A 260 19.82 -0.25 10.39
C ARG A 260 18.90 -1.28 11.03
N PHE A 261 17.66 -1.33 10.52
CA PHE A 261 16.74 -2.46 10.69
C PHE A 261 16.43 -3.08 9.32
N THR A 262 16.51 -4.40 9.20
CA THR A 262 16.06 -5.14 8.01
C THR A 262 14.94 -6.10 8.40
N MET A 263 13.79 -6.00 7.74
CA MET A 263 12.66 -6.88 7.94
C MET A 263 12.32 -7.56 6.60
N ASP A 264 12.65 -8.85 6.52
CA ASP A 264 12.37 -9.72 5.35
C ASP A 264 11.49 -10.93 5.71
N GLY A 265 11.16 -11.09 7.00
CA GLY A 265 10.23 -12.07 7.54
C GLY A 265 9.80 -11.70 8.95
N GLY A 266 9.27 -12.68 9.70
CA GLY A 266 8.78 -12.47 11.06
C GLY A 266 7.57 -11.53 11.16
N SER A 267 7.22 -11.14 12.39
CA SER A 267 6.07 -10.24 12.63
C SER A 267 6.20 -9.37 13.88
N ILE A 268 5.78 -8.10 13.78
CA ILE A 268 5.65 -7.15 14.89
C ILE A 268 4.16 -6.90 15.11
N THR A 269 3.55 -7.42 16.18
CA THR A 269 2.08 -7.50 16.26
C THR A 269 1.45 -7.29 17.63
N ASN A 270 0.25 -6.70 17.68
CA ASN A 270 -0.53 -6.50 18.91
C ASN A 270 0.19 -5.66 20.00
N ASN A 271 1.20 -4.87 19.63
CA ASN A 271 1.94 -4.06 20.59
C ASN A 271 1.25 -2.71 20.83
N ASN A 272 1.32 -2.21 22.06
CA ASN A 272 0.74 -0.93 22.49
C ASN A 272 1.85 0.03 22.91
N ALA A 273 1.94 1.20 22.27
CA ALA A 273 2.96 2.21 22.53
C ALA A 273 2.41 3.64 22.41
N GLY A 274 3.20 4.62 22.83
CA GLY A 274 2.81 6.03 22.83
C GLY A 274 3.11 6.70 21.50
N PHE A 275 4.38 6.71 21.12
CA PHE A 275 4.86 7.46 19.96
C PHE A 275 4.56 6.75 18.64
N ALA A 276 4.97 5.47 18.52
CA ALA A 276 4.81 4.65 17.32
C ALA A 276 4.48 3.20 17.68
N GLY A 277 3.45 2.63 17.06
CA GLY A 277 2.83 1.39 17.55
C GLY A 277 3.67 0.14 17.30
N GLY A 278 4.32 0.03 16.14
CA GLY A 278 5.19 -1.09 15.78
C GLY A 278 6.68 -0.72 15.67
N VAL A 279 7.00 0.30 14.87
CA VAL A 279 8.39 0.73 14.60
C VAL A 279 8.51 2.25 14.61
N LEU A 280 9.53 2.78 15.29
CA LEU A 280 10.00 4.16 15.18
C LEU A 280 11.35 4.19 14.43
N ILE A 281 11.45 5.05 13.42
CA ILE A 281 12.67 5.24 12.63
C ILE A 281 13.01 6.73 12.67
N GLY A 282 14.20 7.07 13.14
CA GLY A 282 14.56 8.44 13.44
C GLY A 282 14.33 8.80 14.91
N TYR A 283 14.31 10.10 15.19
CA TYR A 283 14.33 10.72 16.53
C TYR A 283 15.48 10.26 17.46
N SER A 284 16.24 11.21 18.01
CA SER A 284 17.26 10.95 19.04
C SER A 284 17.43 12.09 20.05
N GLY A 285 16.37 12.90 20.24
CA GLY A 285 16.36 14.05 21.16
C GLY A 285 17.54 15.01 20.98
N GLN A 286 18.04 15.51 22.12
CA GLN A 286 19.14 16.49 22.25
C GLN A 286 20.55 15.92 21.96
N SER A 287 20.68 14.66 21.53
CA SER A 287 22.00 14.04 21.26
C SER A 287 22.78 14.82 20.19
N ASN A 288 24.05 15.13 20.45
CA ASN A 288 24.88 15.90 19.53
C ASN A 288 25.52 15.00 18.47
N GLY A 289 25.22 15.25 17.20
CA GLY A 289 25.84 14.54 16.07
C GLY A 289 24.93 14.43 14.85
N ALA A 290 25.55 14.13 13.71
CA ALA A 290 24.84 13.66 12.53
C ALA A 290 24.71 12.12 12.56
N GLY A 291 23.69 11.58 11.91
CA GLY A 291 23.45 10.14 11.88
C GLY A 291 22.26 9.74 11.02
N HIS A 292 22.19 8.45 10.73
CA HIS A 292 21.22 7.87 9.82
C HIS A 292 20.48 6.70 10.49
N ALA A 293 19.18 6.60 10.24
CA ALA A 293 18.30 5.53 10.71
C ALA A 293 17.56 4.91 9.51
N HIS A 294 17.87 3.67 9.18
CA HIS A 294 17.40 3.01 7.96
C HIS A 294 16.53 1.79 8.25
N MET A 295 15.37 1.67 7.59
CA MET A 295 14.58 0.44 7.56
C MET A 295 14.42 -0.12 6.13
N ASP A 296 14.94 -1.32 5.91
CA ASP A 296 14.72 -2.14 4.71
C ASP A 296 13.57 -3.12 4.96
N PHE A 297 12.35 -2.84 4.47
CA PHE A 297 11.16 -3.67 4.70
C PHE A 297 10.68 -4.36 3.41
N THR A 298 10.99 -5.65 3.27
CA THR A 298 10.76 -6.43 2.03
C THR A 298 9.87 -7.66 2.21
N GLY A 299 9.62 -8.06 3.46
CA GLY A 299 8.79 -9.21 3.82
C GLY A 299 8.51 -9.24 5.33
N GLY A 300 7.53 -10.04 5.75
CA GLY A 300 7.02 -10.03 7.13
C GLY A 300 5.81 -9.10 7.32
N VAL A 301 5.27 -9.05 8.54
CA VAL A 301 4.01 -8.35 8.85
C VAL A 301 4.14 -7.45 10.09
N ILE A 302 3.71 -6.20 9.97
CA ILE A 302 3.49 -5.27 11.08
C ILE A 302 1.97 -5.10 11.22
N SER A 303 1.35 -5.69 12.25
CA SER A 303 -0.13 -5.69 12.32
C SER A 303 -0.77 -5.62 13.70
N ASN A 304 -1.93 -4.97 13.78
CA ASN A 304 -2.74 -4.77 15.00
C ASN A 304 -1.99 -4.01 16.11
N ASN A 305 -0.92 -3.28 15.78
CA ASN A 305 -0.22 -2.45 16.76
C ASN A 305 -0.93 -1.10 16.90
N LYS A 306 -0.81 -0.48 18.07
CA LYS A 306 -1.51 0.77 18.38
C LYS A 306 -0.56 1.82 18.96
N ALA A 307 -0.59 3.00 18.36
CA ALA A 307 0.06 4.21 18.85
C ALA A 307 -0.97 5.17 19.45
N LEU A 308 -0.56 6.01 20.40
CA LEU A 308 -1.38 7.11 20.90
C LEU A 308 -1.23 8.41 20.10
N LEU A 309 -0.24 8.50 19.20
CA LEU A 309 0.16 9.74 18.53
C LEU A 309 0.32 9.60 17.02
N PHE A 310 1.26 8.76 16.57
CA PHE A 310 1.66 8.66 15.17
C PHE A 310 1.94 7.22 14.77
N GLY A 311 1.72 6.84 13.51
CA GLY A 311 2.33 5.65 12.91
C GLY A 311 2.01 4.35 13.65
N GLY A 312 0.76 3.92 13.60
CA GLY A 312 0.30 2.70 14.31
C GLY A 312 1.13 1.48 13.92
N GLY A 313 1.44 1.32 12.63
CA GLY A 313 2.46 0.38 12.17
C GLY A 313 3.87 0.95 12.28
N VAL A 314 4.15 2.05 11.56
CA VAL A 314 5.49 2.67 11.50
C VAL A 314 5.41 4.20 11.57
N PHE A 315 6.28 4.82 12.37
CA PHE A 315 6.53 6.26 12.37
C PHE A 315 7.96 6.57 11.89
N LEU A 316 8.06 7.42 10.86
CA LEU A 316 9.30 7.96 10.30
C LEU A 316 9.44 9.44 10.69
N LEU A 317 10.52 9.81 11.40
CA LEU A 317 10.77 11.19 11.85
C LEU A 317 12.21 11.67 11.58
N THR A 318 12.37 12.43 10.49
CA THR A 318 13.64 13.01 10.03
C THR A 318 13.89 14.40 10.61
N ASN A 319 15.15 14.71 10.95
CA ASN A 319 15.57 16.06 11.35
C ASN A 319 16.83 16.49 10.58
N PRO A 320 17.14 17.81 10.47
CA PRO A 320 18.38 18.27 9.85
C PRO A 320 19.63 17.59 10.44
N GLY A 321 20.41 16.93 9.58
CA GLY A 321 21.59 16.13 9.97
C GLY A 321 21.28 14.77 10.62
N LYS A 322 20.02 14.44 10.89
CA LYS A 322 19.57 13.16 11.48
C LYS A 322 18.49 12.55 10.58
N VAL A 323 18.94 11.89 9.51
CA VAL A 323 18.08 11.40 8.44
C VAL A 323 17.48 10.04 8.81
N ALA A 324 16.19 9.88 8.58
CA ALA A 324 15.48 8.62 8.74
C ALA A 324 14.87 8.18 7.40
N SER A 325 14.99 6.89 7.04
CA SER A 325 14.37 6.35 5.83
C SER A 325 13.72 4.97 6.00
N LEU A 326 12.71 4.72 5.17
CA LEU A 326 11.96 3.48 5.07
C LEU A 326 11.81 3.10 3.60
N SER A 327 12.47 2.01 3.22
CA SER A 327 12.34 1.37 1.91
C SER A 327 11.39 0.17 2.01
N MET A 328 10.15 0.36 1.58
CA MET A 328 9.11 -0.69 1.59
C MET A 328 8.96 -1.34 0.21
N GLY A 329 8.87 -2.67 0.16
CA GLY A 329 8.71 -3.41 -1.09
C GLY A 329 8.39 -4.89 -0.89
N GLY A 330 8.50 -5.65 -1.99
CA GLY A 330 8.33 -7.11 -1.97
C GLY A 330 6.98 -7.55 -1.41
N ASN A 331 7.02 -8.40 -0.39
CA ASN A 331 5.87 -8.97 0.31
C ASN A 331 5.61 -8.32 1.69
N ALA A 332 6.19 -7.15 1.96
CA ALA A 332 5.99 -6.40 3.21
C ALA A 332 4.53 -6.02 3.44
N LYS A 333 4.07 -6.07 4.69
CA LYS A 333 2.65 -5.85 5.07
C LYS A 333 2.52 -4.99 6.32
N ILE A 334 1.68 -3.94 6.24
CA ILE A 334 1.28 -3.09 7.36
C ILE A 334 -0.24 -3.15 7.47
N ILE A 335 -0.77 -3.94 8.42
CA ILE A 335 -2.19 -4.35 8.41
C ILE A 335 -2.90 -4.10 9.74
N GLY A 336 -4.07 -3.43 9.71
CA GLY A 336 -4.95 -3.33 10.89
C GLY A 336 -4.38 -2.55 12.08
N ASN A 337 -3.33 -1.74 11.88
CA ASN A 337 -2.73 -0.92 12.92
C ASN A 337 -3.54 0.38 13.14
N GLU A 338 -3.34 1.03 14.29
CA GLU A 338 -4.21 2.11 14.78
C GLU A 338 -3.42 3.29 15.39
N ALA A 339 -3.75 4.53 15.02
CA ALA A 339 -3.16 5.77 15.55
C ALA A 339 -4.07 6.99 15.30
N PRO A 340 -3.85 8.18 15.87
CA PRO A 340 -4.54 9.40 15.44
C PRO A 340 -4.09 9.92 14.08
N SER A 341 -2.79 9.82 13.77
CA SER A 341 -2.22 10.25 12.49
C SER A 341 -1.38 9.13 11.89
N GLY A 342 -1.75 8.65 10.70
CA GLY A 342 -1.01 7.56 10.04
C GLY A 342 -1.29 6.21 10.71
N GLY A 343 -2.49 5.68 10.55
CA GLY A 343 -2.89 4.40 11.17
C GLY A 343 -1.93 3.27 10.79
N GLY A 344 -1.59 3.16 9.50
CA GLY A 344 -0.50 2.30 9.02
C GLY A 344 0.88 2.96 9.17
N VAL A 345 1.09 4.09 8.49
CA VAL A 345 2.38 4.79 8.43
C VAL A 345 2.21 6.29 8.68
N ALA A 346 3.05 6.87 9.54
CA ALA A 346 3.21 8.32 9.67
C ALA A 346 4.62 8.75 9.22
N ILE A 347 4.71 9.85 8.49
CA ILE A 347 5.97 10.42 8.00
C ILE A 347 6.00 11.90 8.33
N PHE A 348 7.01 12.33 9.09
CA PHE A 348 7.22 13.73 9.48
C PHE A 348 8.69 14.13 9.26
N ASP A 349 8.90 15.42 9.03
CA ASP A 349 10.17 16.07 9.31
C ASP A 349 9.98 17.29 10.23
N SER A 350 11.07 17.79 10.84
CA SER A 350 11.02 18.87 11.83
C SER A 350 10.36 20.16 11.36
N PHE A 351 10.24 20.41 10.04
CA PHE A 351 9.64 21.63 9.54
C PHE A 351 8.13 21.67 9.87
N ALA A 352 7.44 20.53 9.76
CA ALA A 352 6.05 20.36 10.17
C ALA A 352 5.83 20.64 11.66
N LEU A 353 6.81 20.27 12.49
CA LEU A 353 6.81 20.51 13.94
C LEU A 353 7.19 21.96 14.30
N SER A 354 7.59 22.77 13.31
CA SER A 354 7.88 24.20 13.43
C SER A 354 6.87 25.09 12.70
N GLN A 355 5.72 24.54 12.32
CA GLN A 355 4.64 25.31 11.72
C GLN A 355 4.13 26.38 12.72
N PRO A 356 3.92 27.64 12.30
CA PRO A 356 3.26 28.65 13.13
C PRO A 356 1.84 28.22 13.53
N ASP A 357 1.32 28.82 14.60
CA ASP A 357 0.01 28.45 15.13
C ASP A 357 -1.10 28.81 14.13
N LYS A 358 -2.21 28.06 14.17
CA LYS A 358 -3.22 28.07 13.09
C LYS A 358 -3.86 29.45 12.85
N ASP A 359 -3.93 30.27 13.90
CA ASP A 359 -4.55 31.60 13.88
C ASP A 359 -3.54 32.74 13.59
N GLU A 360 -2.28 32.43 13.26
CA GLU A 360 -1.28 33.44 12.87
C GLU A 360 -1.56 34.06 11.49
N ASP A 361 -1.12 35.31 11.32
CA ASP A 361 -1.31 36.09 10.08
C ASP A 361 -0.65 35.41 8.87
N LYS A 362 -1.23 35.62 7.68
CA LYS A 362 -0.72 35.18 6.37
C LYS A 362 0.76 35.51 6.20
N ASP A 363 1.21 36.63 6.77
CA ASP A 363 2.58 37.09 6.74
C ASP A 363 3.55 36.23 7.59
N ALA A 364 3.09 35.55 8.64
CA ALA A 364 3.87 34.56 9.38
C ALA A 364 4.00 33.26 8.57
N TYR A 365 2.88 32.79 8.00
CA TYR A 365 2.86 31.60 7.15
C TYR A 365 3.74 31.77 5.88
N ASN A 366 3.72 32.95 5.26
CA ASN A 366 4.63 33.29 4.16
C ASN A 366 6.11 33.20 4.55
N LYS A 367 6.48 33.64 5.77
CA LYS A 367 7.87 33.57 6.28
C LYS A 367 8.30 32.13 6.58
N TYR A 368 7.39 31.31 7.12
CA TYR A 368 7.56 29.87 7.28
C TYR A 368 7.84 29.20 5.94
N LEU A 369 6.96 29.39 4.93
CA LEU A 369 7.14 28.85 3.57
C LEU A 369 8.45 29.32 2.91
N ALA A 370 8.85 30.58 3.09
CA ALA A 370 10.10 31.11 2.55
C ALA A 370 11.36 30.42 3.14
N GLY A 371 11.27 29.86 4.35
CA GLY A 371 12.32 29.03 4.95
C GLY A 371 12.43 27.63 4.35
N PHE A 372 11.37 27.11 3.71
CA PHE A 372 11.29 25.71 3.29
C PHE A 372 12.38 25.27 2.30
N PRO A 373 12.75 26.02 1.24
CA PRO A 373 13.80 25.57 0.31
C PRO A 373 15.16 25.38 1.00
N ALA A 374 15.49 26.26 1.94
CA ALA A 374 16.72 26.19 2.74
C ALA A 374 16.66 25.12 3.85
N TYR A 375 15.46 24.72 4.28
CA TYR A 375 15.28 23.56 5.15
C TYR A 375 15.42 22.25 4.37
N LYS A 376 14.77 22.13 3.21
CA LYS A 376 14.74 20.94 2.37
C LYS A 376 16.14 20.46 1.97
N GLU A 377 17.06 21.36 1.64
CA GLU A 377 18.46 21.00 1.34
C GLU A 377 19.21 20.38 2.55
N LYS A 378 18.75 20.59 3.80
CA LYS A 378 19.35 20.00 5.02
C LYS A 378 18.81 18.61 5.37
N ILE A 379 17.67 18.23 4.80
CA ILE A 379 17.05 16.89 4.93
C ILE A 379 17.03 16.14 3.58
N LYS A 380 17.80 16.62 2.61
CA LYS A 380 17.82 16.12 1.23
C LYS A 380 18.47 14.74 1.17
N GLY A 381 17.68 13.74 0.80
CA GLY A 381 18.14 12.37 0.72
C GLY A 381 16.97 11.41 0.74
N GLU A 382 17.12 10.34 1.52
CA GLU A 382 16.11 9.32 1.68
C GLU A 382 14.95 9.77 2.60
N GLY A 383 13.85 9.03 2.54
CA GLY A 383 12.63 9.26 3.31
C GLY A 383 11.75 8.02 3.19
N PHE A 384 10.46 8.16 2.87
CA PHE A 384 9.61 7.01 2.58
C PHE A 384 9.60 6.67 1.08
N THR A 385 10.03 5.46 0.73
CA THR A 385 9.93 4.92 -0.63
C THR A 385 9.15 3.60 -0.61
N MET A 386 7.99 3.56 -1.28
CA MET A 386 7.17 2.35 -1.43
C MET A 386 7.22 1.84 -2.86
N THR A 387 7.76 0.64 -3.05
CA THR A 387 7.94 -0.02 -4.37
C THR A 387 7.06 -1.25 -4.58
N GLY A 388 6.39 -1.69 -3.52
CA GLY A 388 5.58 -2.90 -3.44
C GLY A 388 5.04 -3.08 -2.02
N GLY A 389 4.58 -4.28 -1.70
CA GLY A 389 3.93 -4.57 -0.42
C GLY A 389 2.50 -4.01 -0.31
N GLU A 390 1.93 -4.11 0.90
CA GLU A 390 0.54 -3.78 1.20
C GLU A 390 0.39 -3.00 2.51
N ILE A 391 -0.38 -1.91 2.48
CA ILE A 391 -0.82 -1.13 3.65
C ILE A 391 -2.34 -1.21 3.68
N SER A 392 -2.92 -2.05 4.56
CA SER A 392 -4.36 -2.37 4.50
C SER A 392 -5.12 -2.46 5.82
N GLY A 393 -6.39 -2.05 5.81
CA GLY A 393 -7.28 -2.13 6.98
C GLY A 393 -6.85 -1.32 8.20
N ASN A 394 -5.83 -0.47 8.09
CA ASN A 394 -5.36 0.37 9.19
C ASN A 394 -6.35 1.51 9.44
N THR A 395 -6.41 2.00 10.68
CA THR A 395 -7.41 2.99 11.12
C THR A 395 -6.77 4.22 11.74
N ALA A 396 -7.14 5.41 11.25
CA ALA A 396 -6.83 6.68 11.88
C ALA A 396 -8.03 7.19 12.69
N ARG A 397 -7.91 7.21 14.03
CA ARG A 397 -8.97 7.70 14.94
C ARG A 397 -8.46 8.48 16.16
N LEU A 398 -9.29 9.37 16.69
CA LEU A 398 -8.94 10.18 17.87
C LEU A 398 -9.11 9.38 19.17
N PHE A 399 -8.09 9.44 20.04
CA PHE A 399 -8.15 8.94 21.43
C PHE A 399 -8.23 10.08 22.47
N THR A 400 -8.13 11.31 22.00
CA THR A 400 -8.00 12.52 22.82
C THR A 400 -8.77 13.67 22.15
N ASN A 401 -9.15 14.69 22.92
CA ASN A 401 -9.75 15.92 22.37
C ASN A 401 -8.67 16.84 21.75
N GLY A 402 -7.68 16.26 21.06
CA GLY A 402 -6.54 16.98 20.48
C GLY A 402 -6.90 17.66 19.15
N PRO A 403 -6.33 18.85 18.84
CA PRO A 403 -6.69 19.64 17.66
C PRO A 403 -6.16 19.10 16.30
N HIS A 404 -5.51 17.93 16.29
CA HIS A 404 -4.96 17.25 15.11
C HIS A 404 -5.05 15.72 15.31
N GLY A 405 -5.68 15.00 14.38
CA GLY A 405 -5.80 13.53 14.40
C GLY A 405 -6.97 13.04 13.55
N ALA A 406 -7.32 11.75 13.66
CA ALA A 406 -8.30 11.06 12.82
C ALA A 406 -7.98 11.07 11.30
N VAL A 407 -6.70 11.24 10.92
CA VAL A 407 -6.28 11.49 9.53
C VAL A 407 -5.18 10.54 9.03
N GLY A 408 -5.26 10.17 7.74
CA GLY A 408 -4.28 9.27 7.12
C GLY A 408 -4.42 7.84 7.60
N GLY A 409 -5.53 7.17 7.26
CA GLY A 409 -5.83 5.81 7.71
C GLY A 409 -4.73 4.81 7.35
N GLY A 410 -4.37 4.76 6.07
CA GLY A 410 -3.19 4.05 5.59
C GLY A 410 -1.90 4.82 5.86
N ILE A 411 -1.79 6.05 5.33
CA ILE A 411 -0.57 6.87 5.38
C ILE A 411 -0.89 8.32 5.75
N TYR A 412 -0.15 8.90 6.70
CA TYR A 412 -0.08 10.35 6.94
C TYR A 412 1.29 10.90 6.50
N VAL A 413 1.28 12.03 5.79
CA VAL A 413 2.49 12.69 5.28
C VAL A 413 2.58 14.16 5.69
N ALA A 414 3.69 14.48 6.35
CA ALA A 414 4.23 15.82 6.55
C ALA A 414 5.75 15.82 6.26
N SER A 415 6.12 15.36 5.07
CA SER A 415 7.47 15.48 4.49
C SER A 415 7.41 15.47 2.96
N ASP A 416 8.43 16.04 2.30
CA ASP A 416 8.55 16.10 0.83
C ASP A 416 9.43 14.96 0.25
N ASN A 417 10.03 14.14 1.13
CA ASN A 417 10.81 12.96 0.77
C ASN A 417 9.92 11.70 0.70
N VAL A 418 8.79 11.77 -0.03
CA VAL A 418 7.84 10.66 -0.15
C VAL A 418 7.62 10.25 -1.61
N LYS A 419 7.92 8.98 -1.94
CA LYS A 419 7.71 8.40 -3.26
C LYS A 419 7.02 7.03 -3.21
N ILE A 420 5.97 6.85 -3.98
CA ILE A 420 5.19 5.60 -4.08
C ILE A 420 5.17 5.18 -5.56
N THR A 421 5.72 4.01 -5.89
CA THR A 421 5.90 3.52 -7.28
C THR A 421 5.35 2.12 -7.53
N GLY A 422 4.96 1.41 -6.47
CA GLY A 422 4.24 0.15 -6.55
C GLY A 422 3.64 -0.26 -5.21
N GLY A 423 2.66 -1.16 -5.23
CA GLY A 423 2.02 -1.73 -4.03
C GLY A 423 0.55 -1.32 -3.87
N ALA A 424 -0.05 -1.76 -2.76
CA ALA A 424 -1.47 -1.52 -2.46
C ALA A 424 -1.68 -0.76 -1.15
N ILE A 425 -2.55 0.26 -1.17
CA ILE A 425 -3.01 1.04 -0.03
C ILE A 425 -4.54 0.91 -0.02
N LYS A 426 -5.07 -0.07 0.71
CA LYS A 426 -6.45 -0.52 0.53
C LYS A 426 -7.24 -0.71 1.83
N ASP A 427 -8.54 -0.51 1.76
CA ASP A 427 -9.49 -0.82 2.84
C ASP A 427 -9.20 -0.10 4.18
N ASN A 428 -8.33 0.93 4.18
CA ASN A 428 -7.97 1.71 5.36
C ASN A 428 -9.06 2.76 5.67
N VAL A 429 -9.17 3.14 6.94
CA VAL A 429 -10.22 4.04 7.45
C VAL A 429 -9.60 5.26 8.13
N ALA A 430 -10.12 6.45 7.87
CA ALA A 430 -9.85 7.65 8.66
C ALA A 430 -11.18 8.23 9.14
N GLU A 431 -11.28 8.60 10.42
CA GLU A 431 -12.50 9.22 10.98
C GLU A 431 -12.73 10.65 10.46
N GLU A 432 -11.72 11.31 9.89
CA GLU A 432 -11.82 12.69 9.36
C GLU A 432 -11.44 12.80 7.87
N GLN A 433 -10.15 12.72 7.53
CA GLN A 433 -9.68 12.93 6.15
C GLN A 433 -8.56 11.97 5.73
N GLY A 434 -8.54 11.59 4.43
CA GLY A 434 -7.47 10.77 3.86
C GLY A 434 -7.51 9.33 4.34
N GLY A 435 -8.48 8.54 3.89
CA GLY A 435 -8.63 7.14 4.28
C GLY A 435 -7.41 6.30 3.87
N GLY A 436 -7.01 6.37 2.60
CA GLY A 436 -5.79 5.76 2.10
C GLY A 436 -4.55 6.59 2.43
N ILE A 437 -4.51 7.85 1.95
CA ILE A 437 -3.39 8.78 2.16
C ILE A 437 -3.92 10.15 2.62
N TYR A 438 -3.24 10.79 3.58
CA TYR A 438 -3.42 12.20 3.92
C TYR A 438 -2.11 12.98 3.83
N ILE A 439 -2.14 14.17 3.21
CA ILE A 439 -1.01 15.11 3.20
C ILE A 439 -1.39 16.34 4.04
N GLY A 440 -0.71 16.52 5.18
CA GLY A 440 -1.17 17.36 6.29
C GLY A 440 -1.08 18.88 6.10
N THR A 441 -0.13 19.37 5.31
CA THR A 441 0.07 20.81 5.05
C THR A 441 0.89 21.05 3.76
N ILE A 442 0.74 22.22 3.14
CA ILE A 442 1.74 22.76 2.23
C ILE A 442 3.05 23.04 3.00
N PRO A 443 4.23 23.01 2.32
CA PRO A 443 4.45 22.80 0.89
C PRO A 443 4.76 21.34 0.50
N TYR A 444 4.46 20.37 1.36
CA TYR A 444 4.84 18.96 1.17
C TYR A 444 4.17 18.30 -0.04
N THR A 445 4.95 17.54 -0.82
CA THR A 445 4.51 16.85 -2.03
C THR A 445 4.71 15.34 -1.93
N VAL A 446 3.62 14.57 -2.08
CA VAL A 446 3.67 13.12 -2.29
C VAL A 446 3.73 12.83 -3.78
N LYS A 447 4.72 12.02 -4.22
CA LYS A 447 4.87 11.59 -5.62
C LYS A 447 4.41 10.15 -5.79
N ILE A 448 3.47 9.92 -6.70
CA ILE A 448 2.87 8.61 -6.97
C ILE A 448 2.99 8.27 -8.46
N ASP A 449 3.75 7.23 -8.80
CA ASP A 449 3.95 6.80 -10.19
C ASP A 449 2.95 5.68 -10.57
N ASN A 450 2.20 5.85 -11.65
CA ASN A 450 1.29 4.83 -12.23
C ASN A 450 0.19 4.37 -11.26
N ALA A 451 -0.63 5.33 -10.80
CA ALA A 451 -1.63 5.11 -9.75
C ALA A 451 -3.04 4.80 -10.29
N LEU A 452 -3.78 3.94 -9.60
CA LEU A 452 -5.21 3.73 -9.77
C LEU A 452 -5.94 3.99 -8.45
N VAL A 453 -6.78 5.03 -8.43
CA VAL A 453 -7.61 5.45 -7.30
C VAL A 453 -9.06 5.07 -7.62
N THR A 454 -9.55 3.96 -7.10
CA THR A 454 -10.86 3.39 -7.50
C THR A 454 -11.56 2.64 -6.38
N GLY A 455 -12.90 2.67 -6.34
CA GLY A 455 -13.70 1.97 -5.33
C GLY A 455 -13.56 2.49 -3.90
N ASN A 456 -13.00 3.69 -3.69
CA ASN A 456 -12.98 4.35 -2.38
C ASN A 456 -14.33 5.05 -2.12
N HIS A 457 -14.66 5.30 -0.85
CA HIS A 457 -15.99 5.78 -0.45
C HIS A 457 -15.93 6.87 0.63
N ALA A 458 -16.52 8.04 0.33
CA ALA A 458 -16.56 9.19 1.24
C ALA A 458 -17.98 9.57 1.72
N SER A 459 -18.19 9.69 3.03
CA SER A 459 -19.51 10.05 3.60
C SER A 459 -19.84 11.55 3.52
N ILE A 460 -18.93 12.37 2.99
CA ILE A 460 -19.18 13.75 2.59
C ILE A 460 -18.77 13.94 1.13
N MET A 461 -17.47 13.97 0.82
CA MET A 461 -16.99 14.38 -0.50
C MET A 461 -15.61 13.82 -0.90
N GLY A 462 -15.34 13.77 -2.20
CA GLY A 462 -14.04 13.37 -2.73
C GLY A 462 -13.74 11.92 -2.43
N GLY A 463 -14.54 11.00 -2.97
CA GLY A 463 -14.34 9.56 -2.79
C GLY A 463 -12.95 9.13 -3.26
N GLY A 464 -12.56 9.53 -4.47
CA GLY A 464 -11.18 9.37 -4.95
C GLY A 464 -10.22 10.33 -4.26
N ILE A 465 -10.38 11.63 -4.53
CA ILE A 465 -9.52 12.70 -3.97
C ILE A 465 -10.36 13.85 -3.40
N TRP A 466 -9.98 14.36 -2.23
CA TRP A 466 -10.42 15.66 -1.71
C TRP A 466 -9.25 16.62 -1.52
N LEU A 467 -9.46 17.89 -1.85
CA LEU A 467 -8.48 18.95 -1.68
C LEU A 467 -9.03 20.14 -0.89
N CYS A 468 -8.30 20.50 0.17
CA CYS A 468 -8.48 21.73 0.95
C CYS A 468 -8.16 22.99 0.11
N PRO A 469 -8.46 24.22 0.58
CA PRO A 469 -8.12 25.47 -0.10
C PRO A 469 -6.62 25.65 -0.38
N THR A 470 -5.75 25.03 0.41
CA THR A 470 -4.29 25.03 0.22
C THR A 470 -3.77 23.85 -0.60
N GLY A 471 -4.61 22.84 -0.87
CA GLY A 471 -4.16 21.57 -1.41
C GLY A 471 -4.08 21.55 -2.93
N GLU A 472 -2.95 21.12 -3.49
CA GLU A 472 -2.80 20.86 -4.93
C GLU A 472 -2.97 19.36 -5.26
N ALA A 473 -3.53 19.07 -6.42
CA ALA A 473 -3.38 17.78 -7.07
C ALA A 473 -2.99 17.99 -8.52
N LEU A 474 -2.06 17.17 -8.99
CA LEU A 474 -1.54 17.20 -10.34
C LEU A 474 -1.57 15.79 -10.91
N SER A 475 -2.32 15.60 -11.99
CA SER A 475 -2.35 14.34 -12.76
C SER A 475 -1.99 14.60 -14.20
N SER A 476 -0.85 14.07 -14.64
CA SER A 476 -0.46 14.01 -16.05
C SER A 476 -0.71 12.63 -16.65
N ILE A 477 -0.22 12.41 -17.88
CA ILE A 477 -0.31 11.13 -18.61
C ILE A 477 0.90 10.23 -18.27
N LYS A 478 2.09 10.83 -18.14
CA LYS A 478 3.38 10.15 -18.06
C LYS A 478 3.69 9.75 -16.62
N ASN A 479 3.61 8.45 -16.32
CA ASN A 479 3.53 7.89 -14.96
C ASN A 479 2.31 8.39 -14.16
N GLY A 480 1.24 8.77 -14.85
CA GLY A 480 0.07 9.45 -14.30
C GLY A 480 -0.85 8.62 -13.41
N GLY A 481 -2.00 9.22 -13.08
CA GLY A 481 -3.08 8.61 -12.33
C GLY A 481 -4.27 8.18 -13.20
N ALA A 482 -5.08 7.27 -12.67
CA ALA A 482 -6.45 7.06 -13.09
C ALA A 482 -7.36 7.11 -11.87
N ILE A 483 -8.42 7.93 -11.94
CA ILE A 483 -9.37 8.16 -10.86
C ILE A 483 -10.76 7.92 -11.45
N PHE A 484 -11.45 6.87 -11.02
CA PHE A 484 -12.81 6.50 -11.47
C PHE A 484 -13.44 5.44 -10.55
N ASP A 485 -14.75 5.21 -10.68
CA ASP A 485 -15.52 4.26 -9.86
C ASP A 485 -15.36 4.45 -8.33
N ASN A 486 -15.00 5.65 -7.86
CA ASN A 486 -15.14 6.03 -6.46
C ASN A 486 -16.55 6.57 -6.19
N THR A 487 -16.93 6.68 -4.93
CA THR A 487 -18.25 7.13 -4.47
C THR A 487 -18.13 8.18 -3.37
N ALA A 488 -19.07 9.13 -3.35
CA ALA A 488 -19.24 10.06 -2.23
C ALA A 488 -20.71 10.38 -2.01
N ASP A 489 -21.16 10.43 -0.76
CA ASP A 489 -22.58 10.57 -0.40
C ASP A 489 -23.16 11.94 -0.77
N LYS A 490 -22.41 13.03 -0.58
CA LYS A 490 -22.94 14.39 -0.74
C LYS A 490 -22.49 15.11 -2.01
N THR A 491 -21.21 15.06 -2.39
CA THR A 491 -20.72 15.74 -3.61
C THR A 491 -19.35 15.21 -4.07
N GLY A 492 -19.03 15.30 -5.35
CA GLY A 492 -17.73 14.97 -5.95
C GLY A 492 -17.26 13.53 -5.69
N ALA A 493 -17.87 12.55 -6.35
CA ALA A 493 -17.58 11.13 -6.13
C ALA A 493 -16.13 10.73 -6.44
N ASP A 494 -15.50 11.26 -7.50
CA ASP A 494 -14.10 10.98 -7.83
C ASP A 494 -13.15 12.10 -7.38
N VAL A 495 -13.52 13.37 -7.54
CA VAL A 495 -12.74 14.51 -7.05
C VAL A 495 -13.67 15.55 -6.40
N ALA A 496 -13.26 16.11 -5.26
CA ALA A 496 -13.83 17.32 -4.67
C ALA A 496 -12.73 18.31 -4.29
N SER A 497 -12.80 19.53 -4.82
CA SER A 497 -11.81 20.59 -4.60
C SER A 497 -12.50 21.83 -4.07
N VAL A 498 -12.08 22.30 -2.90
CA VAL A 498 -12.54 23.57 -2.32
C VAL A 498 -11.82 24.75 -2.99
N LYS A 499 -12.49 25.91 -3.09
CA LYS A 499 -11.97 27.18 -3.60
C LYS A 499 -10.55 27.45 -3.08
N LYS A 500 -9.62 27.72 -4.00
CA LYS A 500 -8.18 27.78 -3.70
C LYS A 500 -7.73 29.09 -3.06
N GLN A 501 -6.63 28.98 -2.33
CA GLN A 501 -5.89 30.04 -1.66
C GLN A 501 -4.41 29.96 -2.03
N TYR A 502 -3.67 31.05 -1.80
CA TYR A 502 -2.21 31.13 -1.98
C TYR A 502 -1.71 30.69 -3.38
N GLU A 503 -2.46 31.01 -4.44
CA GLU A 503 -2.15 30.67 -5.85
C GLU A 503 -2.12 29.15 -6.17
N THR A 504 -2.53 28.30 -5.23
CA THR A 504 -2.58 26.83 -5.39
C THR A 504 -3.65 26.39 -6.38
N LYS A 505 -3.42 25.28 -7.09
CA LYS A 505 -4.30 24.84 -8.20
C LYS A 505 -4.59 23.34 -8.23
N LEU A 506 -5.75 23.02 -8.81
CA LEU A 506 -6.08 21.67 -9.27
C LEU A 506 -5.69 21.52 -10.75
N TYR A 507 -4.92 20.47 -11.08
CA TYR A 507 -4.56 20.08 -12.45
C TYR A 507 -4.95 18.62 -12.72
N LEU A 508 -6.01 18.38 -13.48
CA LEU A 508 -6.43 17.03 -13.90
C LEU A 508 -6.28 16.84 -15.41
N SER A 509 -5.58 15.81 -15.87
CA SER A 509 -5.62 15.41 -17.28
C SER A 509 -6.87 14.58 -17.60
N ASN A 510 -7.38 14.76 -18.82
CA ASN A 510 -8.48 13.96 -19.35
C ASN A 510 -7.98 12.66 -20.02
N MET A 511 -6.66 12.49 -20.16
CA MET A 511 -6.03 11.19 -20.45
C MET A 511 -5.56 10.57 -19.14
N MET A 512 -6.16 9.43 -18.79
CA MET A 512 -5.79 8.67 -17.60
C MET A 512 -4.71 7.61 -17.90
N LEU A 513 -4.20 6.99 -16.83
CA LEU A 513 -3.18 5.94 -16.88
C LEU A 513 -3.46 4.88 -17.95
N GLY A 514 -2.42 4.54 -18.72
CA GLY A 514 -2.52 3.67 -19.90
C GLY A 514 -2.88 4.42 -21.19
N ASN A 515 -2.95 5.76 -21.17
CA ASN A 515 -3.30 6.62 -22.32
C ASN A 515 -4.69 6.28 -22.90
N TRP A 516 -5.71 6.37 -22.05
CA TRP A 516 -7.11 6.29 -22.42
C TRP A 516 -7.84 7.56 -21.97
N LEU A 517 -8.81 8.03 -22.75
CA LEU A 517 -9.56 9.25 -22.46
C LEU A 517 -10.71 8.98 -21.47
N THR A 518 -10.70 9.67 -20.34
CA THR A 518 -11.87 9.81 -19.47
C THR A 518 -12.63 11.09 -19.80
N THR A 519 -13.90 11.14 -19.43
CA THR A 519 -14.73 12.35 -19.50
C THR A 519 -15.14 12.74 -18.08
N TRP A 520 -14.99 14.02 -17.74
CA TRP A 520 -15.38 14.54 -16.44
C TRP A 520 -16.72 15.27 -16.52
N TYR A 521 -17.56 15.00 -15.53
CA TYR A 521 -18.88 15.60 -15.34
C TYR A 521 -18.91 16.26 -13.98
N ASN A 522 -19.64 17.38 -13.87
CA ASN A 522 -19.97 17.95 -12.57
C ASN A 522 -20.84 16.95 -11.78
N ASP A 523 -20.58 16.81 -10.49
CA ASP A 523 -21.23 15.82 -9.62
C ASP A 523 -21.55 16.43 -8.25
N GLY A 524 -22.65 17.18 -8.18
CA GLY A 524 -22.96 18.03 -7.04
C GLY A 524 -22.16 19.32 -7.04
N GLY A 525 -22.36 20.15 -6.03
CA GLY A 525 -21.67 21.43 -5.84
C GLY A 525 -21.06 21.59 -4.45
N LEU A 526 -20.44 22.75 -4.25
CA LEU A 526 -20.01 23.27 -2.96
C LEU A 526 -20.50 24.71 -2.85
N THR A 527 -21.09 25.10 -1.71
CA THR A 527 -21.52 26.48 -1.48
C THR A 527 -20.31 27.42 -1.48
N GLN A 528 -20.53 28.73 -1.64
CA GLN A 528 -19.44 29.70 -1.50
C GLN A 528 -18.80 29.56 -0.12
N GLY A 529 -17.49 29.32 -0.09
CA GLY A 529 -16.72 29.13 1.13
C GLY A 529 -16.52 30.41 1.93
N ASN A 530 -16.09 30.27 3.18
CA ASN A 530 -15.87 31.40 4.10
C ASN A 530 -14.58 32.22 3.81
N GLY A 531 -13.80 31.81 2.80
CA GLY A 531 -12.54 32.45 2.42
C GLY A 531 -11.32 32.04 3.26
N SER A 532 -11.48 31.14 4.24
CA SER A 532 -10.38 30.61 5.05
C SER A 532 -9.53 29.60 4.29
N ALA A 533 -8.26 29.48 4.68
CA ALA A 533 -7.39 28.37 4.30
C ALA A 533 -7.86 27.01 4.87
N TYR A 534 -8.70 27.03 5.90
CA TYR A 534 -9.21 25.86 6.64
C TYR A 534 -10.65 25.47 6.27
N ASP A 535 -11.21 26.01 5.18
CA ASP A 535 -12.56 25.65 4.74
C ASP A 535 -12.59 24.18 4.26
N LEU A 536 -13.27 23.32 5.01
CA LEU A 536 -13.34 21.89 4.71
C LEU A 536 -14.32 21.54 3.57
N GLY A 537 -14.92 22.54 2.93
CA GLY A 537 -15.94 22.40 1.91
C GLY A 537 -17.32 22.09 2.51
N HIS A 538 -18.31 22.83 2.05
CA HIS A 538 -19.72 22.64 2.42
C HIS A 538 -20.50 22.19 1.17
N PRO A 539 -21.00 20.93 1.11
CA PRO A 539 -21.81 20.45 -0.01
C PRO A 539 -23.04 21.31 -0.23
N ASP A 540 -23.26 21.71 -1.47
CA ASP A 540 -24.48 22.40 -1.88
C ASP A 540 -25.58 21.36 -2.18
N PRO A 541 -26.71 21.35 -1.46
CA PRO A 541 -27.78 20.36 -1.66
C PRO A 541 -28.67 20.66 -2.87
N ASP A 542 -28.66 21.89 -3.38
CA ASP A 542 -29.50 22.33 -4.51
C ASP A 542 -28.81 22.05 -5.86
N VAL A 543 -27.47 21.90 -5.86
CA VAL A 543 -26.71 21.45 -7.03
C VAL A 543 -26.76 19.93 -7.18
N LYS A 544 -27.37 19.47 -8.27
CA LYS A 544 -27.57 18.04 -8.56
C LYS A 544 -26.27 17.23 -8.68
N ARG A 545 -26.35 15.98 -8.25
CA ARG A 545 -25.37 14.91 -8.53
C ARG A 545 -25.40 14.47 -9.99
N TYR A 546 -24.33 13.81 -10.43
CA TYR A 546 -24.27 13.18 -11.74
C TYR A 546 -25.20 11.96 -11.82
N ASP A 547 -26.16 11.98 -12.75
CA ASP A 547 -26.93 10.80 -13.16
C ASP A 547 -26.51 10.33 -14.57
N ALA A 548 -26.08 9.07 -14.66
CA ALA A 548 -25.74 8.45 -15.93
C ALA A 548 -26.96 8.28 -16.87
N MET A 549 -28.19 8.21 -16.35
CA MET A 549 -29.41 8.04 -17.14
C MET A 549 -29.87 9.35 -17.80
N ASN A 550 -29.67 10.50 -17.16
CA ASN A 550 -30.11 11.79 -17.67
C ASN A 550 -29.25 12.31 -18.84
N ALA A 551 -29.87 12.48 -20.02
CA ALA A 551 -29.19 12.97 -21.21
C ALA A 551 -28.65 14.41 -21.11
N GLN A 552 -29.27 15.26 -20.30
CA GLN A 552 -28.84 16.66 -20.12
C GLN A 552 -27.63 16.76 -19.18
N GLU A 553 -27.59 15.97 -18.11
CA GLU A 553 -26.43 15.88 -17.21
C GLU A 553 -25.26 15.07 -17.84
N ARG A 554 -25.48 14.43 -19.01
CA ARG A 554 -24.42 13.94 -19.90
C ARG A 554 -23.82 15.00 -20.85
N GLU A 555 -24.19 16.28 -20.73
CA GLU A 555 -23.41 17.37 -21.33
C GLU A 555 -22.12 17.62 -20.52
N ALA A 556 -21.08 16.84 -20.84
CA ALA A 556 -19.80 16.90 -20.15
C ALA A 556 -19.16 18.29 -20.22
N THR A 557 -19.01 18.93 -19.06
CA THR A 557 -18.39 20.25 -18.89
C THR A 557 -16.93 20.28 -19.39
N TYR A 558 -16.22 19.14 -19.29
CA TYR A 558 -14.82 19.02 -19.71
C TYR A 558 -14.62 17.80 -20.62
N ARG A 559 -14.31 18.07 -21.90
CA ARG A 559 -13.87 17.06 -22.89
C ARG A 559 -12.49 17.44 -23.42
N GLY A 560 -11.50 16.59 -23.19
CA GLY A 560 -10.10 16.79 -23.61
C GLY A 560 -9.30 17.78 -22.76
N GLY A 561 -8.00 17.87 -23.01
CA GLY A 561 -7.09 18.80 -22.36
C GLY A 561 -6.73 18.49 -20.91
N ILE A 562 -6.45 19.56 -20.17
CA ILE A 562 -6.15 19.59 -18.73
C ILE A 562 -7.17 20.53 -18.09
N ILE A 563 -7.85 20.08 -17.05
CA ILE A 563 -8.63 20.94 -16.16
C ILE A 563 -7.65 21.65 -15.24
N GLU A 564 -7.48 22.96 -15.41
CA GLU A 564 -6.84 23.85 -14.46
C GLU A 564 -7.93 24.64 -13.74
N SER A 565 -7.94 24.64 -12.40
CA SER A 565 -8.95 25.39 -11.64
C SER A 565 -8.46 25.86 -10.28
N GLU A 566 -8.91 27.07 -9.92
CA GLU A 566 -8.81 27.67 -8.59
C GLU A 566 -10.16 27.66 -7.85
N ASP A 567 -11.23 27.13 -8.45
CA ASP A 567 -12.61 27.26 -7.97
C ASP A 567 -13.12 26.02 -7.21
N ASN A 568 -14.30 26.15 -6.59
CA ASN A 568 -15.07 25.00 -6.10
C ASN A 568 -15.36 24.06 -7.28
N LEU A 569 -14.86 22.82 -7.22
CA LEU A 569 -15.02 21.86 -8.31
C LEU A 569 -15.24 20.43 -7.78
N THR A 570 -16.37 19.83 -8.16
CA THR A 570 -16.84 18.53 -7.68
C THR A 570 -17.22 17.66 -8.87
N LEU A 571 -16.50 16.55 -9.07
CA LEU A 571 -16.48 15.82 -10.34
C LEU A 571 -16.69 14.31 -10.20
N LYS A 572 -17.32 13.74 -11.24
CA LYS A 572 -17.34 12.31 -11.57
C LYS A 572 -16.51 12.05 -12.83
N SER A 573 -15.68 11.02 -12.80
CA SER A 573 -14.92 10.49 -13.94
C SER A 573 -15.64 9.29 -14.52
N VAL A 574 -15.89 9.30 -15.84
CA VAL A 574 -16.63 8.22 -16.52
C VAL A 574 -15.85 7.73 -17.75
N PRO A 575 -14.79 6.91 -17.54
CA PRO A 575 -14.15 6.16 -18.61
C PRO A 575 -15.00 4.94 -18.99
N GLY A 576 -15.02 4.59 -20.29
CA GLY A 576 -15.61 3.33 -20.76
C GLY A 576 -14.88 2.10 -20.19
N GLU A 577 -15.56 0.95 -20.14
CA GLU A 577 -15.05 -0.26 -19.47
C GLU A 577 -13.71 -0.77 -20.04
N GLN A 578 -13.49 -0.67 -21.36
CA GLN A 578 -12.18 -0.97 -21.96
C GLN A 578 -11.08 -0.04 -21.46
N GLY A 579 -11.39 1.25 -21.22
CA GLY A 579 -10.49 2.19 -20.57
C GLY A 579 -10.19 1.82 -19.13
N LYS A 580 -11.21 1.45 -18.35
CA LYS A 580 -11.03 0.98 -16.96
C LYS A 580 -10.15 -0.27 -16.90
N LYS A 581 -10.31 -1.18 -17.87
CA LYS A 581 -9.44 -2.35 -18.05
C LYS A 581 -7.99 -1.93 -18.35
N VAL A 582 -7.78 -1.06 -19.33
CA VAL A 582 -6.45 -0.51 -19.68
C VAL A 582 -5.77 0.16 -18.48
N ALA A 583 -6.49 0.96 -17.69
CA ALA A 583 -5.94 1.58 -16.48
C ALA A 583 -5.56 0.55 -15.42
N ARG A 584 -6.39 -0.48 -15.18
CA ARG A 584 -6.09 -1.61 -14.27
C ARG A 584 -4.88 -2.42 -14.73
N GLU A 585 -4.68 -2.58 -16.04
CA GLU A 585 -3.54 -3.30 -16.64
C GLU A 585 -2.22 -2.50 -16.62
N ASN A 586 -2.28 -1.16 -16.46
CA ASN A 586 -1.10 -0.28 -16.39
C ASN A 586 -0.77 0.20 -14.97
N ALA A 587 -1.66 -0.05 -14.00
CA ALA A 587 -1.49 0.34 -12.60
C ALA A 587 -0.38 -0.43 -11.89
N LYS A 588 0.40 0.29 -11.07
CA LYS A 588 1.39 -0.28 -10.14
C LYS A 588 1.05 0.04 -8.70
N VAL A 589 0.49 1.22 -8.46
CA VAL A 589 0.00 1.67 -7.16
C VAL A 589 -1.52 1.60 -7.14
N PHE A 590 -2.09 0.87 -6.19
CA PHE A 590 -3.53 0.66 -6.06
C PHE A 590 -4.02 1.33 -4.77
N ILE A 591 -4.92 2.32 -4.90
CA ILE A 591 -5.54 3.02 -3.77
C ILE A 591 -7.04 2.72 -3.83
N THR A 592 -7.50 1.73 -3.04
CA THR A 592 -8.83 1.11 -3.25
C THR A 592 -9.59 0.76 -1.98
N GLY A 593 -10.92 0.92 -1.95
CA GLY A 593 -11.76 0.48 -0.82
C GLY A 593 -11.62 1.30 0.47
N ASN A 594 -10.72 2.30 0.49
CA ASN A 594 -10.48 3.14 1.64
C ASN A 594 -11.67 4.08 1.94
N LYS A 595 -11.79 4.54 3.18
CA LYS A 595 -12.94 5.29 3.69
C LYS A 595 -12.53 6.47 4.56
N ALA A 596 -13.16 7.62 4.35
CA ALA A 596 -13.09 8.80 5.23
C ALA A 596 -14.26 9.74 4.91
N PRO A 597 -14.70 10.63 5.82
CA PRO A 597 -15.63 11.70 5.45
C PRO A 597 -15.17 12.51 4.23
N ARG A 598 -13.87 12.82 4.12
CA ARG A 598 -13.30 13.54 2.98
C ARG A 598 -12.04 12.86 2.44
N GLY A 599 -11.94 12.73 1.12
CA GLY A 599 -10.71 12.23 0.49
C GLY A 599 -10.46 10.77 0.82
N ALA A 600 -11.45 9.91 0.57
CA ALA A 600 -11.41 8.54 1.07
C ALA A 600 -10.22 7.75 0.50
N GLY A 601 -9.92 7.89 -0.80
CA GLY A 601 -8.64 7.48 -1.36
C GLY A 601 -7.50 8.38 -0.88
N ILE A 602 -7.56 9.67 -1.21
CA ILE A 602 -6.55 10.68 -0.85
C ILE A 602 -7.22 11.98 -0.35
N GLY A 603 -6.81 12.48 0.80
CA GLY A 603 -7.12 13.83 1.27
C GLY A 603 -5.86 14.70 1.28
N THR A 604 -5.94 15.98 0.90
CA THR A 604 -4.74 16.84 0.86
C THR A 604 -4.97 18.29 1.25
N ASN A 605 -4.16 18.75 2.22
CA ASN A 605 -3.84 20.15 2.46
C ASN A 605 -2.53 20.57 1.78
N GLY A 606 -1.66 19.61 1.43
CA GLY A 606 -0.45 19.81 0.65
C GLY A 606 -0.63 19.38 -0.80
N ASN A 607 0.42 18.83 -1.41
CA ASN A 607 0.43 18.52 -2.84
C ASN A 607 0.44 17.00 -3.09
N VAL A 608 -0.39 16.52 -4.02
CA VAL A 608 -0.27 15.16 -4.59
C VAL A 608 0.09 15.23 -6.08
N GLN A 609 1.20 14.59 -6.44
CA GLN A 609 1.75 14.60 -7.79
C GLN A 609 1.72 13.19 -8.39
N PHE A 610 0.83 12.96 -9.36
CA PHE A 610 0.84 11.76 -10.19
C PHE A 610 1.70 11.99 -11.45
N GLY A 611 2.84 11.32 -11.52
CA GLY A 611 3.77 11.42 -12.64
C GLY A 611 4.47 12.78 -12.78
N GLU A 612 4.85 13.14 -14.00
CA GLU A 612 5.53 14.41 -14.30
C GLU A 612 4.53 15.60 -14.37
N LYS A 613 5.00 16.87 -14.36
CA LYS A 613 4.08 18.01 -14.53
C LYS A 613 3.45 17.97 -15.94
N PRO A 614 2.12 18.19 -16.10
CA PRO A 614 1.55 18.45 -17.41
C PRO A 614 2.20 19.69 -18.03
N VAL A 615 2.43 19.66 -19.33
CA VAL A 615 2.95 20.80 -20.09
C VAL A 615 1.94 21.17 -21.17
N ASN A 616 1.92 22.43 -21.60
CA ASN A 616 0.99 22.88 -22.63
C ASN A 616 1.41 22.36 -24.01
N TYR A 617 0.52 21.66 -24.70
CA TYR A 617 0.74 21.06 -26.02
C TYR A 617 -0.26 21.60 -27.06
N PRO A 618 0.11 21.69 -28.35
CA PRO A 618 -0.84 21.95 -29.43
C PRO A 618 -1.94 20.89 -29.46
N LYS A 619 -3.18 21.34 -29.66
CA LYS A 619 -4.41 20.56 -29.54
C LYS A 619 -5.09 20.34 -30.89
N VAL A 620 -5.87 19.25 -30.99
CA VAL A 620 -6.77 18.99 -32.12
C VAL A 620 -8.17 18.60 -31.62
N ASN A 621 -9.19 18.90 -32.41
CA ASN A 621 -10.56 18.44 -32.19
C ASN A 621 -10.93 17.37 -33.23
N ILE A 622 -11.80 16.42 -32.86
CA ILE A 622 -12.26 15.33 -33.74
C ILE A 622 -13.78 15.21 -33.64
N SER A 623 -14.47 15.62 -34.72
CA SER A 623 -15.93 15.57 -34.81
C SER A 623 -16.39 14.39 -35.66
N ILE A 624 -17.39 13.65 -35.17
CA ILE A 624 -17.95 12.46 -35.82
C ILE A 624 -19.41 12.70 -36.17
N THR A 625 -19.77 12.35 -37.40
CA THR A 625 -21.16 12.20 -37.86
C THR A 625 -21.41 10.75 -38.25
N LYS A 626 -22.61 10.22 -37.97
CA LYS A 626 -23.02 8.87 -38.37
C LYS A 626 -24.20 8.91 -39.34
N GLU A 627 -23.94 8.47 -40.57
CA GLU A 627 -24.92 8.36 -41.65
C GLU A 627 -25.44 6.92 -41.83
N TRP A 628 -26.64 6.83 -42.39
CA TRP A 628 -27.33 5.59 -42.75
C TRP A 628 -27.81 5.69 -44.19
N LYS A 629 -27.57 4.65 -45.00
CA LYS A 629 -27.91 4.61 -46.44
C LYS A 629 -28.54 3.27 -46.83
N GLY A 630 -29.45 3.27 -47.81
CA GLY A 630 -30.17 2.08 -48.27
C GLY A 630 -31.31 1.60 -47.37
N ASP A 631 -31.60 2.31 -46.28
CA ASP A 631 -32.70 2.06 -45.35
C ASP A 631 -33.64 3.26 -45.16
N GLU A 632 -33.60 4.23 -46.09
CA GLU A 632 -34.34 5.49 -46.03
C GLU A 632 -35.87 5.29 -45.99
N ALA A 633 -36.35 4.19 -46.59
CA ALA A 633 -37.75 3.79 -46.59
C ALA A 633 -38.18 2.97 -45.36
N ASP A 634 -37.24 2.47 -44.55
CA ASP A 634 -37.50 1.63 -43.38
C ASP A 634 -36.35 1.69 -42.36
N SER A 635 -36.35 2.78 -41.58
CA SER A 635 -35.38 3.00 -40.51
C SER A 635 -35.57 2.09 -39.30
N SER A 636 -36.59 1.22 -39.27
CA SER A 636 -36.80 0.26 -38.16
C SER A 636 -35.72 -0.82 -38.07
N LYS A 637 -34.97 -1.02 -39.16
CA LYS A 637 -33.81 -1.90 -39.24
C LYS A 637 -32.55 -1.37 -38.55
N ARG A 638 -32.50 -0.07 -38.24
CA ARG A 638 -31.32 0.54 -37.61
C ARG A 638 -31.17 0.06 -36.16
N PRO A 639 -29.99 -0.37 -35.71
CA PRO A 639 -29.73 -0.59 -34.29
C PRO A 639 -29.96 0.73 -33.51
N LYS A 640 -30.45 0.64 -32.27
CA LYS A 640 -30.78 1.82 -31.44
C LYS A 640 -29.57 2.72 -31.16
N SER A 641 -28.38 2.15 -31.21
CA SER A 641 -27.10 2.85 -31.08
C SER A 641 -25.99 2.05 -31.77
N VAL A 642 -24.96 2.74 -32.25
CA VAL A 642 -23.68 2.12 -32.65
C VAL A 642 -22.55 2.60 -31.72
N LYS A 643 -21.45 1.85 -31.62
CA LYS A 643 -20.23 2.31 -30.96
C LYS A 643 -19.19 2.75 -31.99
N VAL A 644 -18.56 3.89 -31.76
CA VAL A 644 -17.38 4.34 -32.52
C VAL A 644 -16.17 4.40 -31.60
N GLY A 645 -15.04 3.86 -32.05
CA GLY A 645 -13.76 3.92 -31.37
C GLY A 645 -12.87 5.00 -31.98
N LEU A 646 -12.17 5.75 -31.12
CA LEU A 646 -11.09 6.65 -31.53
C LEU A 646 -9.75 5.96 -31.31
N PHE A 647 -8.87 6.04 -32.32
CA PHE A 647 -7.58 5.38 -32.33
C PHE A 647 -6.44 6.39 -32.56
N GLU A 648 -5.37 6.28 -31.77
CA GLU A 648 -4.06 6.87 -32.00
C GLU A 648 -3.20 5.82 -32.73
N GLY A 649 -3.02 5.97 -34.05
CA GLY A 649 -2.51 4.90 -34.90
C GLY A 649 -3.39 3.64 -34.80
N ASP A 650 -2.80 2.52 -34.36
CA ASP A 650 -3.52 1.26 -34.11
C ASP A 650 -4.11 1.14 -32.69
N LYS A 651 -3.75 2.03 -31.76
CA LYS A 651 -4.18 1.94 -30.36
C LYS A 651 -5.51 2.65 -30.16
N GLN A 652 -6.54 1.92 -29.72
CA GLN A 652 -7.77 2.55 -29.26
C GLN A 652 -7.52 3.36 -27.97
N ILE A 653 -7.98 4.60 -27.95
CA ILE A 653 -7.84 5.53 -26.81
C ILE A 653 -9.19 6.04 -26.26
N ALA A 654 -10.28 5.87 -27.01
CA ALA A 654 -11.63 6.12 -26.52
C ALA A 654 -12.67 5.23 -27.25
N GLU A 655 -13.88 5.21 -26.69
CA GLU A 655 -15.10 4.80 -27.40
C GLU A 655 -16.23 5.78 -27.08
N GLN A 656 -17.21 5.86 -27.97
CA GLN A 656 -18.44 6.64 -27.78
C GLN A 656 -19.62 5.88 -28.39
N SER A 657 -20.79 5.96 -27.75
CA SER A 657 -22.06 5.48 -28.35
C SER A 657 -22.76 6.62 -29.11
N LEU A 658 -23.15 6.37 -30.36
CA LEU A 658 -23.95 7.26 -31.20
C LEU A 658 -25.37 6.69 -31.33
N SER A 659 -26.39 7.55 -31.29
CA SER A 659 -27.80 7.20 -31.28
C SER A 659 -28.67 8.39 -31.74
N ALA A 660 -29.99 8.21 -31.84
CA ALA A 660 -30.90 9.33 -32.08
C ALA A 660 -30.78 10.42 -31.00
N ASP A 661 -30.55 10.06 -29.74
CA ASP A 661 -30.51 10.97 -28.59
C ASP A 661 -29.36 11.99 -28.64
N ASN A 662 -28.28 11.70 -29.38
CA ASN A 662 -27.19 12.64 -29.65
C ASN A 662 -27.10 13.05 -31.14
N ASN A 663 -28.23 12.98 -31.85
CA ASN A 663 -28.36 13.28 -33.27
C ASN A 663 -27.35 12.52 -34.15
N TRP A 664 -26.91 11.34 -33.71
CA TRP A 664 -25.87 10.54 -34.36
C TRP A 664 -24.51 11.27 -34.51
N THR A 665 -24.19 12.19 -33.60
CA THR A 665 -22.95 12.99 -33.62
C THR A 665 -22.16 12.95 -32.31
N TYR A 666 -20.86 13.20 -32.40
CA TYR A 666 -20.00 13.46 -31.23
C TYR A 666 -18.81 14.36 -31.58
N ASN A 667 -18.15 14.91 -30.54
CA ASN A 667 -16.90 15.66 -30.69
C ASN A 667 -15.98 15.38 -29.50
N TRP A 668 -14.80 14.80 -29.77
CA TRP A 668 -13.67 14.76 -28.85
C TRP A 668 -12.83 16.03 -29.06
N LYS A 669 -12.87 16.94 -28.08
CA LYS A 669 -12.10 18.19 -28.12
C LYS A 669 -10.70 18.01 -27.52
N ASP A 670 -9.84 19.01 -27.69
CA ASP A 670 -8.61 19.23 -26.91
C ASP A 670 -7.66 18.02 -26.78
N LEU A 671 -7.51 17.23 -27.85
CA LEU A 671 -6.61 16.07 -27.90
C LEU A 671 -5.18 16.47 -28.26
N PRO A 672 -4.12 15.75 -27.82
CA PRO A 672 -2.74 16.08 -28.20
C PRO A 672 -2.50 15.94 -29.70
N LYS A 673 -1.89 16.97 -30.32
CA LYS A 673 -1.47 16.93 -31.73
C LYS A 673 -0.25 16.02 -31.99
N PHE A 674 0.52 15.75 -30.93
CA PHE A 674 1.70 14.90 -30.93
C PHE A 674 1.55 13.83 -29.84
N GLY A 675 2.09 12.62 -30.06
CA GLY A 675 1.90 11.45 -29.19
C GLY A 675 2.68 11.50 -27.86
N SER A 676 2.84 12.69 -27.30
CA SER A 676 3.33 12.98 -25.97
C SER A 676 2.91 14.40 -25.61
N ALA A 677 2.46 14.60 -24.37
CA ALA A 677 2.10 15.91 -23.82
C ALA A 677 3.31 16.75 -23.38
N ASP A 678 4.53 16.27 -23.61
CA ASP A 678 5.79 16.95 -23.30
C ASP A 678 6.37 17.62 -24.57
N PRO A 679 6.44 18.97 -24.65
CA PRO A 679 7.06 19.70 -25.75
C PRO A 679 8.54 19.37 -26.00
N ALA A 680 9.30 18.98 -24.99
CA ALA A 680 10.69 18.55 -25.17
C ALA A 680 10.76 17.19 -25.89
N GLU A 681 9.76 16.32 -25.68
CA GLU A 681 9.57 15.12 -26.47
C GLU A 681 8.89 15.37 -27.83
N ALA A 682 8.05 16.40 -27.96
CA ALA A 682 7.34 16.72 -29.21
C ALA A 682 8.26 17.40 -30.25
N ALA A 683 9.35 18.02 -29.81
CA ALA A 683 10.34 18.67 -30.68
C ALA A 683 10.94 17.68 -31.71
N GLY A 684 10.45 17.74 -32.94
CA GLY A 684 10.88 16.86 -34.03
C GLY A 684 10.13 15.53 -34.14
N LYS A 685 9.08 15.29 -33.34
CA LYS A 685 8.15 14.16 -33.55
C LYS A 685 7.15 14.46 -34.68
N VAL A 686 6.67 13.40 -35.32
CA VAL A 686 5.57 13.45 -36.30
C VAL A 686 4.25 13.68 -35.55
N ALA A 687 3.29 14.37 -36.19
CA ALA A 687 1.93 14.53 -35.67
C ALA A 687 1.21 13.17 -35.53
N VAL A 688 0.25 13.08 -34.61
CA VAL A 688 -0.56 11.87 -34.43
C VAL A 688 -1.55 11.72 -35.58
N THR A 689 -1.50 10.58 -36.27
CA THR A 689 -2.62 10.13 -37.10
C THR A 689 -3.70 9.56 -36.20
N TYR A 690 -4.76 10.33 -35.97
CA TYR A 690 -5.98 9.82 -35.38
C TYR A 690 -6.82 9.11 -36.45
N THR A 691 -7.52 8.03 -36.08
CA THR A 691 -8.50 7.38 -36.97
C THR A 691 -9.73 6.92 -36.19
N VAL A 692 -10.85 6.74 -36.89
CA VAL A 692 -12.15 6.37 -36.33
C VAL A 692 -12.63 5.07 -36.97
N LYS A 693 -13.18 4.17 -36.16
CA LYS A 693 -13.70 2.87 -36.62
C LYS A 693 -15.01 2.57 -35.89
N GLU A 694 -16.01 2.01 -36.58
CA GLU A 694 -17.17 1.43 -35.91
C GLU A 694 -16.74 0.15 -35.17
N LEU A 695 -17.20 0.00 -33.93
CA LEU A 695 -16.93 -1.17 -33.09
C LEU A 695 -18.14 -2.09 -33.14
N ASP A 696 -17.89 -3.38 -33.37
CA ASP A 696 -18.90 -4.44 -33.46
C ASP A 696 -20.10 -4.09 -34.37
N PRO A 697 -19.88 -3.70 -35.65
CA PRO A 697 -20.94 -3.28 -36.56
C PRO A 697 -21.94 -4.41 -36.87
N ASP A 698 -23.19 -4.00 -37.12
CA ASP A 698 -24.28 -4.92 -37.47
C ASP A 698 -24.00 -5.65 -38.81
N PRO A 699 -24.01 -7.00 -38.86
CA PRO A 699 -23.79 -7.78 -40.09
C PRO A 699 -24.80 -7.52 -41.21
N GLY A 700 -25.95 -6.90 -40.91
CA GLY A 700 -26.92 -6.41 -41.88
C GLY A 700 -26.49 -5.16 -42.63
N TYR A 701 -25.38 -4.51 -42.26
CA TYR A 701 -24.85 -3.31 -42.90
C TYR A 701 -23.38 -3.46 -43.32
N THR A 702 -22.95 -2.66 -44.29
CA THR A 702 -21.54 -2.43 -44.65
C THR A 702 -21.11 -1.05 -44.17
N VAL A 703 -20.01 -0.99 -43.41
CA VAL A 703 -19.45 0.25 -42.86
C VAL A 703 -18.45 0.86 -43.83
N ALA A 704 -18.50 2.18 -44.00
CA ALA A 704 -17.44 2.99 -44.57
C ALA A 704 -17.15 4.20 -43.65
N VAL A 705 -15.92 4.70 -43.65
CA VAL A 705 -15.54 5.93 -42.94
C VAL A 705 -14.88 6.88 -43.94
N SER A 706 -15.40 8.09 -44.06
CA SER A 706 -14.76 9.20 -44.78
C SER A 706 -14.13 10.19 -43.80
N GLU A 707 -13.09 10.88 -44.27
CA GLU A 707 -12.54 12.08 -43.65
C GLU A 707 -13.05 13.27 -44.47
N ASP A 708 -13.87 14.11 -43.84
CA ASP A 708 -14.66 15.13 -44.53
C ASP A 708 -13.97 16.50 -44.47
N THR A 709 -13.07 16.71 -43.51
CA THR A 709 -12.21 17.88 -43.41
C THR A 709 -10.97 17.57 -42.56
N ASP A 710 -9.79 17.76 -43.15
CA ASP A 710 -8.51 17.92 -42.44
C ASP A 710 -8.18 19.41 -42.39
N THR A 711 -8.11 19.96 -41.18
CA THR A 711 -7.45 21.24 -40.90
C THR A 711 -6.40 21.01 -39.83
N SER A 712 -5.38 21.87 -39.78
CA SER A 712 -4.23 21.71 -38.88
C SER A 712 -4.59 21.42 -37.43
N ASP A 713 -5.75 21.87 -36.93
CA ASP A 713 -6.15 21.76 -35.52
C ASP A 713 -7.58 21.20 -35.35
N SER A 714 -8.19 20.64 -36.40
CA SER A 714 -9.49 19.96 -36.33
C SER A 714 -9.72 18.98 -37.50
N PHE A 715 -10.12 17.76 -37.15
CA PHE A 715 -10.53 16.68 -38.07
C PHE A 715 -12.05 16.44 -38.00
N ALA A 716 -12.64 16.03 -39.12
CA ALA A 716 -14.04 15.61 -39.21
C ALA A 716 -14.16 14.26 -39.95
N TYR A 717 -14.91 13.31 -39.38
CA TYR A 717 -15.15 11.99 -39.99
C TYR A 717 -16.63 11.65 -40.06
N THR A 718 -17.07 11.10 -41.20
CA THR A 718 -18.42 10.53 -41.35
C THR A 718 -18.34 9.03 -41.44
N VAL A 719 -19.00 8.36 -40.49
CA VAL A 719 -19.18 6.90 -40.47
C VAL A 719 -20.51 6.58 -41.17
N THR A 720 -20.47 5.96 -42.34
CA THR A 720 -21.66 5.53 -43.09
C THR A 720 -21.92 4.05 -42.90
N ASN A 721 -23.13 3.66 -42.49
CA ASN A 721 -23.61 2.29 -42.69
C ASN A 721 -24.57 2.22 -43.88
N THR A 722 -24.25 1.35 -44.84
CA THR A 722 -25.12 1.04 -45.99
C THR A 722 -25.80 -0.30 -45.76
N LEU A 723 -27.13 -0.36 -45.86
CA LEU A 723 -27.88 -1.60 -45.67
C LEU A 723 -27.46 -2.64 -46.72
N ASN A 724 -27.09 -3.84 -46.27
CA ASN A 724 -26.69 -4.92 -47.18
C ASN A 724 -27.92 -5.37 -47.99
N PRO A 725 -27.79 -5.59 -49.31
CA PRO A 725 -28.91 -5.96 -50.15
C PRO A 725 -29.51 -7.29 -49.67
N THR A 726 -30.81 -7.29 -49.36
CA THR A 726 -31.52 -8.52 -49.00
C THR A 726 -31.38 -9.55 -50.12
N PRO A 727 -31.04 -10.82 -49.80
CA PRO A 727 -31.02 -11.87 -50.81
C PRO A 727 -32.39 -11.99 -51.48
N PRO A 728 -32.46 -12.25 -52.79
CA PRO A 728 -33.73 -12.30 -53.51
C PRO A 728 -34.63 -13.39 -52.90
N PRO A 729 -35.97 -13.19 -52.90
CA PRO A 729 -36.90 -14.17 -52.35
C PRO A 729 -36.69 -15.52 -53.06
N THR A 730 -36.52 -16.57 -52.26
CA THR A 730 -36.46 -17.94 -52.79
C THR A 730 -37.82 -18.27 -53.42
N PRO A 731 -37.91 -18.74 -54.68
CA PRO A 731 -39.18 -18.85 -55.38
C PRO A 731 -40.25 -19.63 -54.62
N ASP A 732 -41.41 -19.01 -54.41
CA ASP A 732 -42.49 -19.58 -53.61
C ASP A 732 -42.98 -20.93 -54.17
N LYS A 733 -43.09 -21.90 -53.28
CA LYS A 733 -43.76 -23.16 -53.56
C LYS A 733 -45.28 -22.90 -53.69
N PRO A 734 -45.95 -23.33 -54.76
CA PRO A 734 -47.34 -22.96 -55.02
C PRO A 734 -48.27 -23.44 -53.89
N THR A 735 -49.10 -22.52 -53.41
CA THR A 735 -50.10 -22.72 -52.35
C THR A 735 -51.51 -22.78 -53.00
N PRO A 736 -52.41 -23.68 -52.58
CA PRO A 736 -53.64 -23.97 -53.32
C PRO A 736 -54.73 -22.89 -53.18
N THR A 737 -55.64 -22.88 -54.15
CA THR A 737 -56.82 -22.00 -54.21
C THR A 737 -57.88 -22.30 -53.14
N PRO A 738 -58.58 -21.28 -52.60
CA PRO A 738 -59.66 -21.46 -51.64
C PRO A 738 -61.04 -21.59 -52.33
N ASP A 739 -62.00 -22.30 -51.70
CA ASP A 739 -63.42 -22.12 -52.03
C ASP A 739 -64.39 -22.46 -50.88
N LYS A 740 -65.35 -21.53 -50.65
CA LYS A 740 -66.62 -21.54 -49.89
C LYS A 740 -66.76 -22.12 -48.45
N PRO A 741 -67.86 -21.76 -47.71
CA PRO A 741 -67.90 -21.83 -46.24
C PRO A 741 -68.77 -22.95 -45.61
N THR A 742 -68.76 -22.94 -44.27
CA THR A 742 -69.11 -23.97 -43.28
C THR A 742 -70.61 -24.29 -43.08
N PRO A 743 -70.93 -25.51 -42.59
CA PRO A 743 -72.09 -25.78 -41.72
C PRO A 743 -71.70 -25.87 -40.22
N THR A 744 -72.66 -25.69 -39.31
CA THR A 744 -72.46 -25.69 -37.83
C THR A 744 -73.26 -26.84 -37.14
N PRO A 745 -73.28 -27.03 -35.81
CA PRO A 745 -72.51 -28.09 -35.16
C PRO A 745 -73.33 -29.20 -34.47
N ASP A 746 -72.70 -30.35 -34.22
CA ASP A 746 -73.18 -31.43 -33.33
C ASP A 746 -72.44 -31.50 -31.98
N LYS A 747 -73.06 -32.11 -30.96
CA LYS A 747 -72.64 -32.02 -29.54
C LYS A 747 -73.31 -33.13 -28.68
N PRO A 748 -72.74 -33.65 -27.57
CA PRO A 748 -71.34 -33.99 -27.22
C PRO A 748 -71.23 -35.42 -26.57
N LYS A 749 -70.15 -35.67 -25.76
CA LYS A 749 -70.02 -36.61 -24.58
C LYS A 749 -69.21 -37.92 -24.82
N PRO A 750 -68.43 -38.49 -23.87
CA PRO A 750 -67.92 -38.02 -22.55
C PRO A 750 -66.38 -38.11 -22.26
N THR A 751 -65.83 -37.10 -21.55
CA THR A 751 -64.80 -37.13 -20.44
C THR A 751 -63.76 -38.29 -20.30
N LYS A 752 -62.44 -38.01 -20.36
CA LYS A 752 -61.45 -37.71 -19.26
C LYS A 752 -60.87 -38.94 -18.48
N PRO A 753 -59.78 -38.84 -17.67
CA PRO A 753 -58.96 -37.68 -17.27
C PRO A 753 -57.42 -37.80 -17.42
N GLY A 754 -56.74 -36.64 -17.36
CA GLY A 754 -55.31 -36.48 -17.00
C GLY A 754 -55.11 -35.09 -16.36
N LYS A 755 -54.20 -34.94 -15.39
CA LYS A 755 -53.99 -33.68 -14.63
C LYS A 755 -52.58 -33.10 -14.84
N ALA A 756 -52.45 -31.79 -14.69
CA ALA A 756 -51.22 -31.03 -14.93
C ALA A 756 -50.54 -30.52 -13.64
N LYS A 757 -49.22 -30.27 -13.75
CA LYS A 757 -48.39 -29.27 -13.04
C LYS A 757 -47.24 -28.91 -14.02
N LEU A 758 -46.76 -27.68 -14.22
CA LEU A 758 -46.46 -26.55 -13.31
C LEU A 758 -45.16 -26.80 -12.53
N VAL A 759 -44.06 -26.19 -13.01
CA VAL A 759 -42.72 -26.15 -12.37
C VAL A 759 -42.12 -24.75 -12.60
N ALA A 760 -41.38 -24.25 -11.62
CA ALA A 760 -40.51 -23.07 -11.71
C ALA A 760 -39.20 -23.36 -10.93
N SER A 761 -38.14 -22.60 -11.23
CA SER A 761 -36.92 -22.38 -10.42
C SER A 761 -36.19 -23.59 -9.79
N GLY A 762 -34.91 -23.80 -10.12
CA GLY A 762 -34.01 -24.59 -9.25
C GLY A 762 -32.74 -25.11 -9.92
N TYR A 763 -31.62 -25.06 -9.19
CA TYR A 763 -30.35 -25.72 -9.51
C TYR A 763 -30.47 -27.26 -9.43
N SER A 764 -29.66 -28.00 -10.19
CA SER A 764 -28.88 -29.13 -9.64
C SER A 764 -27.72 -29.55 -10.57
N MET A 765 -26.86 -30.43 -10.03
CA MET A 765 -25.58 -30.92 -10.57
C MET A 765 -25.71 -32.37 -11.10
N GLY A 766 -24.83 -32.77 -12.02
CA GLY A 766 -24.54 -34.18 -12.38
C GLY A 766 -25.44 -34.82 -13.47
N GLU A 767 -24.98 -35.82 -14.24
CA GLU A 767 -23.63 -36.42 -14.36
C GLU A 767 -23.51 -37.22 -15.70
N TYR A 768 -22.32 -37.81 -15.93
CA TYR A 768 -21.96 -38.91 -16.87
C TYR A 768 -21.17 -38.65 -18.17
N LEU A 769 -19.97 -39.24 -18.18
CA LEU A 769 -19.01 -39.50 -19.27
C LEU A 769 -19.33 -40.86 -19.95
N PRO A 770 -18.71 -41.27 -21.08
CA PRO A 770 -17.26 -41.56 -21.22
C PRO A 770 -16.64 -40.92 -22.49
N ALA A 771 -15.35 -41.04 -22.86
CA ALA A 771 -14.24 -41.98 -22.54
C ALA A 771 -12.86 -41.25 -22.80
N MET A 772 -11.61 -41.77 -22.95
CA MET A 772 -10.75 -42.96 -22.67
C MET A 772 -9.75 -43.06 -23.85
N ILE A 773 -8.42 -43.29 -23.80
CA ILE A 773 -7.31 -43.65 -22.87
C ILE A 773 -6.05 -42.90 -23.40
N GLY A 774 -4.93 -42.62 -22.73
CA GLY A 774 -4.32 -42.97 -21.43
C GLY A 774 -2.91 -42.31 -21.37
N LEU A 775 -1.86 -42.83 -20.71
CA LEU A 775 -1.73 -43.98 -19.80
C LEU A 775 -0.53 -43.72 -18.84
N ALA A 776 -0.59 -44.21 -17.59
CA ALA A 776 0.54 -44.19 -16.65
C ALA A 776 0.59 -45.46 -15.75
N THR A 777 1.80 -45.95 -15.52
CA THR A 777 2.24 -47.13 -14.72
C THR A 777 3.76 -46.96 -14.52
N LEU A 778 4.50 -47.39 -13.48
CA LEU A 778 4.43 -48.46 -12.45
C LEU A 778 5.52 -48.10 -11.36
N LEU A 779 5.85 -48.71 -10.20
CA LEU A 779 5.52 -49.92 -9.39
C LEU A 779 6.10 -49.70 -7.93
N ILE A 780 5.40 -50.08 -6.83
CA ILE A 780 5.81 -50.50 -5.43
C ILE A 780 7.19 -50.02 -4.83
N ALA A 781 7.31 -49.54 -3.56
CA ALA A 781 7.36 -50.39 -2.33
C ALA A 781 7.27 -49.69 -0.94
N THR A 782 6.76 -50.43 0.06
CA THR A 782 7.05 -50.52 1.55
C THR A 782 7.70 -49.37 2.35
N GLY A 783 7.36 -49.12 3.64
CA GLY A 783 6.33 -49.75 4.49
C GLY A 783 6.43 -49.47 6.02
N VAL A 784 5.28 -49.06 6.60
CA VAL A 784 4.73 -49.23 7.99
C VAL A 784 5.64 -49.56 9.20
N LEU A 785 5.48 -48.77 10.29
CA LEU A 785 5.33 -49.17 11.72
C LEU A 785 4.76 -47.95 12.50
N ALA A 786 3.49 -47.94 12.91
CA ALA A 786 2.96 -48.29 14.25
C ALA A 786 3.39 -47.31 15.37
N ASN A 787 2.48 -46.53 15.99
CA ASN A 787 1.53 -46.92 17.05
C ASN A 787 0.59 -45.70 17.37
N ILE A 788 -0.54 -45.76 18.10
CA ILE A 788 -1.23 -46.82 18.88
C ILE A 788 -2.75 -46.53 18.96
N GLN A 789 -3.58 -47.58 19.12
CA GLN A 789 -4.97 -47.65 19.67
C GLN A 789 -6.06 -46.60 19.28
N GLY A 790 -7.30 -46.99 18.97
CA GLY A 790 -7.82 -48.34 18.71
C GLY A 790 -9.35 -48.52 18.79
N ARG A 791 -9.83 -49.58 18.12
CA ARG A 791 -11.10 -50.34 18.32
C ARG A 791 -12.43 -49.57 18.21
N LYS A 792 -13.27 -49.92 17.21
CA LYS A 792 -14.46 -50.83 17.29
C LYS A 792 -15.61 -50.26 18.14
N LYS A 793 -16.89 -50.36 17.78
CA LYS A 793 -17.64 -51.09 16.74
C LYS A 793 -19.01 -50.35 16.58
N ASP A 794 -19.87 -50.59 15.60
CA ASP A 794 -19.96 -51.65 14.58
C ASP A 794 -19.95 -51.10 13.14
#